data_AF-A0A3C1K8N7-F1
#
_entry.id   AF-A0A3C1K8N7-F1
#
_cell.length_a   1.000
_cell.length_b   1.000
_cell.length_c   1.000
_cell.angle_alpha   90.00
_cell.angle_beta   90.00
_cell.angle_gamma   90.00
#
_symmetry.space_group_name_H-M   'P 1'
#
loop_
_entity.id
_entity.type
_entity.pdbx_description
1 polymer ?
#
loop_
_entity_poly.entity_id
_entity_poly.type
_entity_poly.pdbx_seq_one_letter_code
_entity_poly.pdbx_strand_id
1 'polypeptide(L)'
;MKKRLIGLLLAAVMLIPLLSSCGPDEVQPPQAAEIYTLYTIADATPDAIRQVELALNRLLFFRVGFCIDIVAVTEDEYDDLIANQFNVMAEFEAAKKDKKKNKSESTDSATTSTSETSEVLTGEKIIEMLEKGEDIVQKDPSLDVFLVRSYDEYFKLATSKMLTSIEDKLSSEAKVLKDYIHGTFFEAAKINKKTYGVPVNDTIGNYDYIVFDAELLDKYNYDAETMVNLSDLEEYLALIKANEPDVIPLENAIDNSAYAYMFNDGFASYVTSGGEVGSTYEDKSLLAYYGMIARYNALGYMSNSTGDENARFAVKFVSGDETNIKTLENETGHEYRFNVYRYPSATNENTIKNIYCVSKYVIANDITNVMELLTALFTESDLQDIFTYGVEGIHFIYDDNNQVVIISEDYKINLDYTGNKFISTTLQGEDPNKWEGAKKHNFESVKSKVIGFDVVPDNFEYTDNDGNKITVYEPKYVDIIQGVINKYYPSFMDGSIVEIDYALLQTEASAAVYEDLRKQLESSYSLDLEAAYSLKVKESILNSSQADVIKEEAETETMDLILSSVEDLLRSELDTKFRAELGEDATEEEIKAAVDEVLTEEYILENKNLEYTDEYIAELIEAKYLDTIASKVDEKLQEYITTSLESDLNKAINSAKFKLELDEMFAKNSAAFVNKKIDEKIAEQIFDASQLMIADFNTEIETVVNAFVDENFEKLGLKSRDELLFKIGYLKPAGSEDDEVSGDESETVSEEVTDESTGDEVTYEQAFDSYFAFVLDKIESQYLKVYPLPTAGA
;
A
#
# COMPACT_ATOMS: atom_id res chain seq x y z
N MET A 1 -52.57 -34.37 14.09
CA MET A 1 -52.41 -35.84 14.09
C MET A 1 -51.91 -36.44 12.76
N LYS A 2 -51.04 -35.74 12.00
CA LYS A 2 -50.39 -36.30 10.79
C LYS A 2 -48.84 -36.26 10.80
N LYS A 3 -48.21 -35.72 11.85
CA LYS A 3 -46.74 -35.68 12.01
C LYS A 3 -46.15 -36.85 12.83
N ARG A 4 -46.99 -37.67 13.47
CA ARG A 4 -46.56 -38.89 14.22
C ARG A 4 -46.55 -40.18 13.39
N LEU A 5 -47.07 -40.16 12.16
CA LEU A 5 -47.13 -41.33 11.27
C LEU A 5 -45.99 -41.36 10.24
N ILE A 6 -45.30 -40.24 9.99
CA ILE A 6 -44.15 -40.18 9.08
C ILE A 6 -42.85 -40.56 9.81
N GLY A 7 -42.72 -40.21 11.10
CA GLY A 7 -41.59 -40.64 11.94
C GLY A 7 -41.54 -42.15 12.21
N LEU A 8 -42.66 -42.86 12.12
CA LEU A 8 -42.72 -44.32 12.27
C LEU A 8 -42.45 -45.07 10.97
N LEU A 9 -42.57 -44.41 9.81
CA LEU A 9 -42.32 -45.02 8.50
C LEU A 9 -40.86 -44.83 8.04
N LEU A 10 -40.16 -43.79 8.52
CA LEU A 10 -38.70 -43.67 8.34
C LEU A 10 -37.90 -44.59 9.28
N ALA A 11 -38.42 -44.87 10.48
CA ALA A 11 -37.80 -45.84 11.40
C ALA A 11 -37.90 -47.31 10.89
N ALA A 12 -38.83 -47.61 9.99
CA ALA A 12 -39.01 -48.94 9.42
C ALA A 12 -38.20 -49.19 8.12
N VAL A 13 -37.63 -48.15 7.51
CA VAL A 13 -36.80 -48.26 6.29
C VAL A 13 -35.29 -48.29 6.62
N MET A 14 -34.88 -47.83 7.80
CA MET A 14 -33.48 -47.94 8.27
C MET A 14 -33.13 -49.27 8.96
N LEU A 15 -34.04 -50.26 8.98
CA LEU A 15 -33.82 -51.59 9.57
C LEU A 15 -33.57 -52.70 8.53
N ILE A 16 -33.12 -52.36 7.33
CA ILE A 16 -32.60 -53.33 6.35
C ILE A 16 -31.22 -52.81 5.92
N PRO A 17 -30.15 -53.29 6.55
CA PRO A 17 -29.54 -54.54 6.11
C PRO A 17 -29.06 -55.40 7.29
N LEU A 18 -29.96 -56.18 7.88
CA LEU A 18 -29.57 -57.25 8.81
C LEU A 18 -30.49 -58.44 8.54
N LEU A 19 -30.20 -59.20 7.47
CA LEU A 19 -30.65 -60.58 7.27
C LEU A 19 -30.12 -61.07 5.90
N SER A 20 -28.79 -61.21 5.78
CA SER A 20 -28.13 -62.16 4.84
C SER A 20 -26.63 -62.17 5.10
N SER A 21 -26.21 -63.06 6.01
CA SER A 21 -24.97 -63.87 5.94
C SER A 21 -24.51 -64.18 7.36
N CYS A 22 -24.99 -65.29 7.92
CA CYS A 22 -24.17 -66.02 8.90
C CYS A 22 -23.04 -66.72 8.10
N GLY A 23 -21.99 -65.97 7.78
CA GLY A 23 -20.65 -66.54 7.65
C GLY A 23 -19.98 -66.52 9.02
N PRO A 24 -18.96 -67.34 9.29
CA PRO A 24 -18.14 -67.15 10.48
C PRO A 24 -17.60 -65.72 10.46
N ASP A 25 -17.70 -65.00 11.58
CA ASP A 25 -17.05 -63.70 11.77
C ASP A 25 -15.57 -63.85 11.39
N GLU A 26 -15.21 -63.39 10.20
CA GLU A 26 -13.82 -63.07 9.90
C GLU A 26 -13.50 -61.89 10.81
N VAL A 27 -12.95 -62.21 11.98
CA VAL A 27 -12.27 -61.25 12.86
C VAL A 27 -11.22 -60.60 11.97
N GLN A 28 -11.50 -59.38 11.50
CA GLN A 28 -10.48 -58.62 10.81
C GLN A 28 -9.29 -58.48 11.77
N PRO A 29 -8.07 -58.78 11.33
CA PRO A 29 -6.91 -58.67 12.20
C PRO A 29 -6.85 -57.24 12.75
N PRO A 30 -6.49 -57.07 14.04
CA PRO A 30 -6.40 -55.74 14.64
C PRO A 30 -5.49 -54.86 13.77
N GLN A 31 -6.04 -53.74 13.28
CA GLN A 31 -5.32 -52.77 12.47
C GLN A 31 -4.60 -51.78 13.39
N ALA A 32 -3.34 -51.47 13.09
CA ALA A 32 -2.61 -50.43 13.80
C ALA A 32 -3.33 -49.09 13.61
N ALA A 33 -3.53 -48.34 14.69
CA ALA A 33 -4.03 -46.98 14.59
C ALA A 33 -2.96 -46.06 13.99
N GLU A 34 -3.40 -45.17 13.11
CA GLU A 34 -2.58 -44.04 12.67
C GLU A 34 -2.47 -43.04 13.84
N ILE A 35 -1.28 -42.46 14.03
CA ILE A 35 -0.97 -41.54 15.12
C ILE A 35 -0.34 -40.30 14.51
N TYR A 36 -0.93 -39.13 14.76
CA TYR A 36 -0.43 -37.85 14.25
C TYR A 36 0.03 -36.96 15.39
N THR A 37 1.21 -36.37 15.24
CA THR A 37 1.79 -35.44 16.22
C THR A 37 1.21 -34.03 16.11
N LEU A 38 0.87 -33.45 17.26
CA LEU A 38 0.49 -32.04 17.42
C LEU A 38 1.46 -31.37 18.38
N TYR A 39 2.39 -30.59 17.83
CA TYR A 39 3.34 -29.80 18.61
C TYR A 39 2.72 -28.45 18.98
N THR A 40 2.76 -28.11 20.26
CA THR A 40 2.20 -26.86 20.78
C THR A 40 2.95 -26.36 22.02
N ILE A 41 2.51 -25.24 22.58
CA ILE A 41 3.09 -24.62 23.77
C ILE A 41 2.07 -24.69 24.89
N ALA A 42 2.47 -25.24 26.01
CA ALA A 42 1.65 -25.30 27.22
C ALA A 42 2.52 -25.19 28.46
N ASP A 43 2.06 -24.39 29.43
CA ASP A 43 2.54 -24.47 30.80
C ASP A 43 1.80 -25.62 31.47
N ALA A 44 2.38 -26.82 31.42
CA ALA A 44 1.72 -28.03 31.88
C ALA A 44 2.68 -29.06 32.47
N THR A 45 2.18 -29.84 33.42
CA THR A 45 2.87 -31.05 33.87
C THR A 45 2.72 -32.18 32.84
N PRO A 46 3.68 -33.12 32.73
CA PRO A 46 3.55 -34.27 31.82
C PRO A 46 2.27 -35.09 32.05
N ASP A 47 1.85 -35.25 33.32
CA ASP A 47 0.63 -35.96 33.67
C ASP A 47 -0.63 -35.24 33.17
N ALA A 48 -0.62 -33.90 33.21
CA ALA A 48 -1.75 -33.11 32.74
C ALA A 48 -1.85 -33.11 31.21
N ILE A 49 -0.72 -33.04 30.49
CA ILE A 49 -0.67 -33.23 29.02
C ILE A 49 -1.30 -34.57 28.65
N ARG A 50 -0.91 -35.66 29.33
CA ARG A 50 -1.44 -37.01 29.09
C ARG A 50 -2.95 -37.10 29.33
N GLN A 51 -3.48 -36.39 30.33
CA GLN A 51 -4.91 -36.34 30.60
C GLN A 51 -5.68 -35.63 29.48
N VAL A 52 -5.12 -34.54 28.94
CA VAL A 52 -5.69 -33.82 27.81
C VAL A 52 -5.64 -34.65 26.53
N GLU A 53 -4.50 -35.29 26.27
CA GLU A 53 -4.32 -36.23 25.16
C GLU A 53 -5.33 -37.39 25.23
N LEU A 54 -5.54 -37.98 26.41
CA LEU A 54 -6.56 -39.00 26.62
C LEU A 54 -7.97 -38.47 26.34
N ALA A 55 -8.30 -37.28 26.83
CA ALA A 55 -9.62 -36.69 26.64
C ALA A 55 -9.93 -36.44 25.16
N LEU A 56 -8.97 -35.85 24.43
CA LEU A 56 -9.11 -35.61 22.99
C LEU A 56 -9.18 -36.91 22.20
N ASN A 57 -8.31 -37.88 22.48
CA ASN A 57 -8.33 -39.17 21.78
C ASN A 57 -9.63 -39.95 22.00
N ARG A 58 -10.26 -39.86 23.18
CA ARG A 58 -11.58 -40.46 23.41
C ARG A 58 -12.68 -39.86 22.54
N LEU A 59 -12.59 -38.58 22.22
CA LEU A 59 -13.57 -37.89 21.37
C LEU A 59 -13.28 -38.07 19.88
N LEU A 60 -11.99 -38.06 19.51
CA LEU A 60 -11.55 -38.14 18.12
C LEU A 60 -11.53 -39.57 17.60
N PHE A 61 -10.88 -40.52 18.28
CA PHE A 61 -10.56 -41.83 17.72
C PHE A 61 -11.78 -42.59 17.20
N PHE A 62 -12.88 -42.63 17.95
CA PHE A 62 -14.10 -43.32 17.54
C PHE A 62 -14.85 -42.63 16.39
N ARG A 63 -14.52 -41.35 16.12
CA ARG A 63 -15.12 -40.55 15.05
C ARG A 63 -14.28 -40.62 13.77
N VAL A 64 -12.96 -40.41 13.87
CA VAL A 64 -12.07 -40.18 12.72
C VAL A 64 -11.09 -41.33 12.47
N GLY A 65 -10.96 -42.29 13.39
CA GLY A 65 -10.21 -43.53 13.18
C GLY A 65 -8.68 -43.44 13.39
N PHE A 66 -8.17 -42.28 13.80
CA PHE A 66 -6.77 -42.07 14.16
C PHE A 66 -6.64 -41.50 15.58
N CYS A 67 -5.45 -41.59 16.17
CA CYS A 67 -5.09 -40.99 17.45
C CYS A 67 -4.17 -39.78 17.24
N ILE A 68 -4.11 -38.89 18.23
CA ILE A 68 -3.18 -37.78 18.29
C ILE A 68 -2.17 -37.97 19.42
N ASP A 69 -0.96 -37.50 19.19
CA ASP A 69 0.16 -37.46 20.13
C ASP A 69 0.54 -35.99 20.35
N ILE A 70 0.28 -35.46 21.55
CA ILE A 70 0.48 -34.05 21.89
C ILE A 70 1.88 -33.87 22.48
N VAL A 71 2.70 -33.13 21.75
CA VAL A 71 4.02 -32.74 22.23
C VAL A 71 3.96 -31.28 22.63
N ALA A 72 3.84 -31.03 23.93
CA ALA A 72 3.78 -29.69 24.50
C ALA A 72 4.98 -29.43 25.42
N VAL A 73 5.61 -28.27 25.23
CA VAL A 73 6.70 -27.76 26.07
C VAL A 73 6.43 -26.29 26.41
N THR A 74 7.27 -25.72 27.27
CA THR A 74 7.22 -24.28 27.59
C THR A 74 7.62 -23.44 26.37
N GLU A 75 7.22 -22.17 26.36
CA GLU A 75 7.52 -21.25 25.25
C GLU A 75 9.03 -21.13 24.98
N ASP A 76 9.84 -21.09 26.04
CA ASP A 76 11.32 -20.97 25.96
C ASP A 76 12.00 -22.20 25.33
N GLU A 77 11.35 -23.37 25.35
CA GLU A 77 11.91 -24.63 24.84
C GLU A 77 11.39 -24.99 23.44
N TYR A 78 10.31 -24.34 23.00
CA TYR A 78 9.53 -24.78 21.84
C TYR A 78 10.26 -24.65 20.52
N ASP A 79 10.91 -23.52 20.25
CA ASP A 79 11.57 -23.30 18.97
C ASP A 79 12.77 -24.25 18.77
N ASP A 80 13.53 -24.50 19.85
CA ASP A 80 14.62 -25.48 19.87
C ASP A 80 14.10 -26.90 19.65
N LEU A 81 12.95 -27.26 20.24
CA LEU A 81 12.29 -28.54 20.02
C LEU A 81 11.95 -28.74 18.54
N ILE A 82 11.31 -27.76 17.90
CA ILE A 82 10.91 -27.84 16.49
C ILE A 82 12.13 -27.92 15.57
N ALA A 83 13.15 -27.07 15.79
CA ALA A 83 14.37 -27.09 15.00
C ALA A 83 15.10 -28.45 15.11
N ASN A 84 15.22 -28.99 16.32
CA ASN A 84 15.79 -30.31 16.55
C ASN A 84 14.97 -31.41 15.87
N GLN A 85 13.64 -31.33 15.94
CA GLN A 85 12.79 -32.35 15.31
C GLN A 85 12.90 -32.34 13.79
N PHE A 86 13.05 -31.17 13.15
CA PHE A 86 13.37 -31.09 11.72
C PHE A 86 14.68 -31.81 11.37
N ASN A 87 15.71 -31.68 12.20
CA ASN A 87 16.99 -32.39 12.01
C ASN A 87 16.81 -33.91 12.15
N VAL A 88 16.11 -34.36 13.19
CA VAL A 88 15.80 -35.78 13.41
C VAL A 88 15.04 -36.36 12.20
N MET A 89 14.05 -35.65 11.69
CA MET A 89 13.28 -36.08 10.52
C MET A 89 14.13 -36.12 9.24
N ALA A 90 15.05 -35.16 9.05
CA ALA A 90 15.97 -35.16 7.91
C ALA A 90 16.91 -36.36 7.93
N GLU A 91 17.51 -36.68 9.08
CA GLU A 91 18.36 -37.86 9.27
C GLU A 91 17.59 -39.16 9.04
N PHE A 92 16.37 -39.26 9.57
CA PHE A 92 15.51 -40.42 9.40
C PHE A 92 15.17 -40.68 7.93
N GLU A 93 14.78 -39.65 7.18
CA GLU A 93 14.47 -39.79 5.75
C GLU A 93 15.72 -40.09 4.89
N ALA A 94 16.89 -39.55 5.26
CA ALA A 94 18.16 -39.92 4.61
C ALA A 94 18.47 -41.42 4.80
N ALA A 95 18.38 -41.92 6.04
CA ALA A 95 18.62 -43.33 6.36
C ALA A 95 17.62 -44.28 5.66
N LYS A 96 16.36 -43.84 5.48
CA LYS A 96 15.32 -44.58 4.76
C LYS A 96 15.62 -44.68 3.26
N LYS A 97 16.12 -43.61 2.65
CA LYS A 97 16.59 -43.59 1.26
C LYS A 97 17.78 -44.53 1.05
N ASP A 98 18.76 -44.51 1.95
CA ASP A 98 19.94 -45.40 1.88
C ASP A 98 19.57 -46.88 2.01
N LYS A 99 18.67 -47.22 2.95
CA LYS A 99 18.14 -48.59 3.07
C LYS A 99 17.42 -49.04 1.80
N LYS A 100 16.69 -48.15 1.12
CA LYS A 100 15.98 -48.46 -0.13
C LYS A 100 16.94 -48.62 -1.31
N LYS A 101 18.02 -47.82 -1.37
CA LYS A 101 19.09 -47.91 -2.38
C LYS A 101 19.91 -49.20 -2.24
N ASN A 102 20.32 -49.55 -1.02
CA ASN A 102 21.07 -50.79 -0.74
C ASN A 102 20.24 -52.07 -0.99
N LYS A 103 18.91 -52.01 -0.87
CA LYS A 103 18.00 -53.12 -1.24
C LYS A 103 17.84 -53.30 -2.75
N SER A 104 18.17 -52.28 -3.56
CA SER A 104 18.12 -52.34 -5.03
C SER A 104 19.42 -52.86 -5.65
N GLU A 105 20.53 -52.88 -4.91
CA GLU A 105 21.86 -53.34 -5.37
C GLU A 105 22.22 -54.76 -4.89
N SER A 106 21.37 -55.40 -4.08
CA SER A 106 21.59 -56.75 -3.56
C SER A 106 20.49 -57.73 -4.00
N THR A 107 20.74 -58.45 -5.10
CA THR A 107 20.08 -59.73 -5.38
C THR A 107 20.65 -60.82 -4.46
N ASP A 108 19.76 -61.63 -3.89
CA ASP A 108 19.99 -62.84 -3.09
C ASP A 108 20.70 -62.70 -1.74
N SER A 109 19.92 -62.76 -0.66
CA SER A 109 19.91 -63.96 0.19
C SER A 109 18.81 -63.85 1.26
N ALA A 110 17.94 -64.86 1.30
CA ALA A 110 16.99 -65.05 2.38
C ALA A 110 17.75 -65.34 3.68
N THR A 111 17.55 -64.52 4.71
CA THR A 111 17.86 -64.91 6.09
C THR A 111 16.68 -64.55 6.98
N THR A 112 16.13 -65.61 7.56
CA THR A 112 15.04 -65.63 8.52
C THR A 112 15.41 -64.81 9.76
N SER A 113 14.79 -63.64 9.94
CA SER A 113 14.80 -62.93 11.21
C SER A 113 13.55 -63.30 12.01
N THR A 114 13.80 -63.72 13.24
CA THR A 114 12.84 -64.05 14.28
C THR A 114 11.89 -62.87 14.49
N SER A 115 10.60 -63.08 14.26
CA SER A 115 9.55 -62.14 14.64
C SER A 115 9.45 -62.12 16.16
N GLU A 116 9.98 -61.08 16.78
CA GLU A 116 9.35 -60.58 18.00
C GLU A 116 7.98 -60.07 17.55
N THR A 117 6.92 -60.64 18.14
CA THR A 117 5.55 -60.19 17.95
C THR A 117 5.43 -58.82 18.61
N SER A 118 5.79 -57.76 17.91
CA SER A 118 5.42 -56.40 18.30
C SER A 118 3.90 -56.37 18.35
N GLU A 119 3.34 -56.15 19.52
CA GLU A 119 1.90 -56.05 19.70
C GLU A 119 1.38 -54.91 18.82
N VAL A 120 0.30 -55.15 18.06
CA VAL A 120 -0.30 -54.11 17.24
C VAL A 120 -0.94 -53.07 18.18
N LEU A 121 -0.48 -51.82 18.11
CA LEU A 121 -1.07 -50.66 18.78
C LEU A 121 -2.36 -50.26 18.05
N THR A 122 -3.48 -50.82 18.50
CA THR A 122 -4.83 -50.36 18.10
C THR A 122 -5.17 -49.09 18.89
N GLY A 123 -6.08 -48.25 18.40
CA GLY A 123 -6.43 -47.01 19.12
C GLY A 123 -7.09 -47.26 20.48
N GLU A 124 -7.84 -48.35 20.62
CA GLU A 124 -8.37 -48.80 21.93
C GLU A 124 -7.25 -49.09 22.94
N LYS A 125 -6.13 -49.66 22.48
CA LYS A 125 -4.96 -49.89 23.33
C LYS A 125 -4.22 -48.60 23.67
N ILE A 126 -4.14 -47.66 22.72
CA ILE A 126 -3.57 -46.34 22.98
C ILE A 126 -4.36 -45.65 24.10
N ILE A 127 -5.69 -45.65 24.01
CA ILE A 127 -6.56 -45.11 25.06
C ILE A 127 -6.34 -45.84 26.39
N GLU A 128 -6.25 -47.18 26.39
CA GLU A 128 -5.99 -47.97 27.61
C GLU A 128 -4.61 -47.67 28.23
N MET A 129 -3.58 -47.44 27.42
CA MET A 129 -2.24 -47.05 27.86
C MET A 129 -2.27 -45.68 28.55
N LEU A 130 -2.91 -44.69 27.91
CA LEU A 130 -3.07 -43.36 28.48
C LEU A 130 -3.85 -43.37 29.80
N GLU A 131 -4.91 -44.18 29.89
CA GLU A 131 -5.66 -44.40 31.14
C GLU A 131 -4.80 -44.95 32.28
N LYS A 132 -3.74 -45.70 31.96
CA LYS A 132 -2.79 -46.27 32.92
C LYS A 132 -1.64 -45.31 33.27
N GLY A 133 -1.58 -44.13 32.65
CA GLY A 133 -0.48 -43.20 32.82
C GLY A 133 0.77 -43.58 32.02
N GLU A 134 0.60 -44.23 30.86
CA GLU A 134 1.69 -44.55 29.91
C GLU A 134 1.61 -43.61 28.69
N ASP A 135 2.76 -43.19 28.14
CA ASP A 135 2.82 -42.23 27.02
C ASP A 135 2.70 -42.98 25.69
N ILE A 136 2.22 -42.29 24.64
CA ILE A 136 2.26 -42.85 23.30
C ILE A 136 3.71 -43.01 22.85
N VAL A 137 4.09 -44.22 22.45
CA VAL A 137 5.43 -44.48 21.91
C VAL A 137 5.34 -44.56 20.39
N GLN A 138 5.77 -43.49 19.73
CA GLN A 138 5.93 -43.43 18.27
C GLN A 138 6.96 -44.49 17.81
N LYS A 139 6.61 -45.24 16.77
CA LYS A 139 7.51 -46.27 16.21
C LYS A 139 8.69 -45.67 15.45
N ASP A 140 8.41 -44.61 14.70
CA ASP A 140 9.35 -43.84 13.90
C ASP A 140 9.21 -42.37 14.31
N PRO A 141 10.26 -41.53 14.24
CA PRO A 141 10.13 -40.09 14.49
C PRO A 141 9.09 -39.45 13.56
N SER A 142 8.34 -38.48 14.08
CA SER A 142 7.27 -37.79 13.36
C SER A 142 7.21 -36.30 13.69
N LEU A 143 6.77 -35.52 12.71
CA LEU A 143 6.51 -34.09 12.80
C LEU A 143 5.41 -33.82 11.80
N ASP A 144 4.16 -33.80 12.26
CA ASP A 144 2.98 -33.71 11.39
C ASP A 144 2.40 -32.30 11.42
N VAL A 145 1.91 -31.87 12.59
CA VAL A 145 1.35 -30.54 12.83
C VAL A 145 2.14 -29.83 13.90
N PHE A 146 2.51 -28.58 13.66
CA PHE A 146 3.23 -27.77 14.63
C PHE A 146 2.86 -26.30 14.51
N LEU A 147 2.85 -25.61 15.66
CA LEU A 147 2.66 -24.17 15.73
C LEU A 147 3.90 -23.41 15.22
N VAL A 148 3.67 -22.38 14.41
CA VAL A 148 4.65 -21.36 14.01
C VAL A 148 4.16 -20.01 14.52
N ARG A 149 5.06 -19.21 15.11
CA ARG A 149 4.73 -18.02 15.93
C ARG A 149 5.07 -16.67 15.30
N SER A 150 5.17 -16.62 13.97
CA SER A 150 5.30 -15.37 13.21
C SER A 150 5.04 -15.59 11.73
N TYR A 151 4.68 -14.52 11.02
CA TYR A 151 4.62 -14.52 9.57
C TYR A 151 6.00 -14.79 8.95
N ASP A 152 7.06 -14.15 9.44
CA ASP A 152 8.42 -14.30 8.90
C ASP A 152 8.91 -15.74 8.94
N GLU A 153 8.72 -16.45 10.06
CA GLU A 153 9.12 -17.87 10.15
C GLU A 153 8.22 -18.75 9.28
N TYR A 154 6.91 -18.46 9.23
CA TYR A 154 6.00 -19.15 8.31
C TYR A 154 6.43 -18.98 6.85
N PHE A 155 6.76 -17.75 6.45
CA PHE A 155 7.22 -17.39 5.13
C PHE A 155 8.53 -18.09 4.77
N LYS A 156 9.51 -18.05 5.67
CA LYS A 156 10.79 -18.75 5.54
C LYS A 156 10.61 -20.27 5.37
N LEU A 157 9.78 -20.90 6.19
CA LEU A 157 9.54 -22.35 6.12
C LEU A 157 8.81 -22.74 4.83
N ALA A 158 7.82 -21.94 4.39
CA ALA A 158 7.09 -22.17 3.15
C ALA A 158 7.99 -22.03 1.91
N THR A 159 8.76 -20.93 1.82
CA THR A 159 9.68 -20.65 0.70
C THR A 159 10.84 -21.65 0.64
N SER A 160 11.32 -22.11 1.80
CA SER A 160 12.34 -23.17 1.90
C SER A 160 11.79 -24.59 1.69
N LYS A 161 10.50 -24.73 1.31
CA LYS A 161 9.82 -26.02 1.08
C LYS A 161 9.86 -26.96 2.28
N MET A 162 9.85 -26.39 3.49
CA MET A 162 9.80 -27.12 4.76
C MET A 162 8.36 -27.50 5.17
N LEU A 163 7.36 -26.98 4.45
CA LEU A 163 5.94 -27.21 4.69
C LEU A 163 5.25 -27.90 3.52
N THR A 164 4.17 -28.61 3.81
CA THR A 164 3.27 -29.23 2.83
C THR A 164 2.07 -28.34 2.57
N SER A 165 1.73 -28.16 1.29
CA SER A 165 0.55 -27.38 0.89
C SER A 165 -0.74 -28.08 1.30
N ILE A 166 -1.63 -27.33 1.96
CA ILE A 166 -2.98 -27.76 2.33
C ILE A 166 -4.07 -27.16 1.42
N GLU A 167 -3.70 -26.34 0.43
CA GLU A 167 -4.64 -25.58 -0.42
C GLU A 167 -5.78 -26.43 -1.02
N ASP A 168 -5.44 -27.63 -1.53
CA ASP A 168 -6.43 -28.55 -2.10
C ASP A 168 -7.45 -28.97 -1.04
N LYS A 169 -6.98 -29.44 0.12
CA LYS A 169 -7.82 -29.89 1.24
C LYS A 169 -8.63 -28.76 1.86
N LEU A 170 -8.04 -27.57 1.97
CA LEU A 170 -8.71 -26.34 2.41
C LEU A 170 -9.84 -25.93 1.45
N SER A 171 -9.76 -26.33 0.18
CA SER A 171 -10.78 -26.08 -0.84
C SER A 171 -11.83 -27.21 -0.95
N SER A 172 -11.58 -28.38 -0.35
CA SER A 172 -12.49 -29.53 -0.34
C SER A 172 -12.92 -29.96 1.07
N GLU A 173 -12.23 -30.91 1.69
CA GLU A 173 -12.64 -31.58 2.94
C GLU A 173 -12.67 -30.61 4.14
N ALA A 174 -11.75 -29.63 4.18
CA ALA A 174 -11.62 -28.67 5.28
C ALA A 174 -12.21 -27.28 4.96
N LYS A 175 -13.08 -27.17 3.95
CA LYS A 175 -13.66 -25.88 3.53
C LYS A 175 -14.43 -25.14 4.62
N VAL A 176 -14.96 -25.88 5.61
CA VAL A 176 -15.74 -25.32 6.73
C VAL A 176 -14.89 -24.39 7.60
N LEU A 177 -13.56 -24.53 7.62
CA LEU A 177 -12.66 -23.60 8.29
C LEU A 177 -12.86 -22.15 7.81
N LYS A 178 -13.22 -21.96 6.54
CA LYS A 178 -13.48 -20.63 5.95
C LYS A 178 -14.76 -19.96 6.47
N ASP A 179 -15.65 -20.73 7.10
CA ASP A 179 -16.86 -20.19 7.76
C ASP A 179 -16.56 -19.71 9.20
N TYR A 180 -15.45 -20.16 9.79
CA TYR A 180 -15.06 -19.86 11.18
C TYR A 180 -13.91 -18.86 11.30
N ILE A 181 -13.01 -18.82 10.31
CA ILE A 181 -11.83 -17.97 10.28
C ILE A 181 -12.06 -16.84 9.28
N HIS A 182 -11.77 -15.60 9.67
CA HIS A 182 -11.96 -14.46 8.79
C HIS A 182 -11.08 -14.59 7.53
N GLY A 183 -11.63 -14.30 6.35
CA GLY A 183 -11.01 -14.63 5.06
C GLY A 183 -9.61 -14.05 4.86
N THR A 184 -9.32 -12.90 5.45
CA THR A 184 -8.00 -12.24 5.37
C THR A 184 -6.88 -13.08 5.97
N PHE A 185 -7.14 -13.94 6.97
CA PHE A 185 -6.14 -14.85 7.52
C PHE A 185 -5.66 -15.86 6.47
N PHE A 186 -6.58 -16.45 5.71
CA PHE A 186 -6.20 -17.36 4.62
C PHE A 186 -5.64 -16.64 3.41
N GLU A 187 -6.00 -15.37 3.18
CA GLU A 187 -5.36 -14.55 2.15
C GLU A 187 -3.90 -14.23 2.51
N ALA A 188 -3.62 -13.84 3.75
CA ALA A 188 -2.26 -13.60 4.25
C ALA A 188 -1.41 -14.87 4.30
N ALA A 189 -2.01 -16.02 4.62
CA ALA A 189 -1.31 -17.30 4.67
C ALA A 189 -0.91 -17.82 3.27
N LYS A 190 -1.36 -17.21 2.18
CA LYS A 190 -1.01 -17.65 0.82
C LYS A 190 0.38 -17.19 0.44
N ILE A 191 1.26 -18.16 0.22
CA ILE A 191 2.61 -17.96 -0.31
C ILE A 191 2.69 -18.74 -1.61
N ASN A 192 3.06 -18.07 -2.71
CA ASN A 192 3.09 -18.70 -4.04
C ASN A 192 1.77 -19.41 -4.40
N LYS A 193 0.64 -18.75 -4.11
CA LYS A 193 -0.75 -19.23 -4.33
C LYS A 193 -1.14 -20.47 -3.51
N LYS A 194 -0.35 -20.86 -2.51
CA LYS A 194 -0.61 -22.03 -1.66
C LYS A 194 -0.64 -21.65 -0.19
N THR A 195 -1.51 -22.33 0.56
CA THR A 195 -1.59 -22.25 2.01
C THR A 195 -0.92 -23.48 2.63
N TYR A 196 -0.17 -23.31 3.72
CA TYR A 196 0.63 -24.37 4.35
C TYR A 196 0.27 -24.64 5.83
N GLY A 197 -0.75 -23.95 6.35
CA GLY A 197 -1.24 -24.12 7.71
C GLY A 197 -2.59 -23.46 7.94
N VAL A 198 -3.18 -23.70 9.12
CA VAL A 198 -4.44 -23.09 9.57
C VAL A 198 -4.11 -21.98 10.58
N PRO A 199 -4.31 -20.70 10.23
CA PRO A 199 -4.00 -19.58 11.12
C PRO A 199 -4.85 -19.61 12.38
N VAL A 200 -4.25 -19.28 13.52
CA VAL A 200 -4.97 -19.04 14.77
C VAL A 200 -5.94 -17.87 14.56
N ASN A 201 -7.22 -18.10 14.80
CA ASN A 201 -8.24 -17.07 14.58
C ASN A 201 -8.24 -16.08 15.75
N ASP A 202 -7.93 -14.83 15.45
CA ASP A 202 -7.75 -13.75 16.43
C ASP A 202 -8.35 -12.43 15.93
N THR A 203 -8.35 -11.43 16.81
CA THR A 203 -8.74 -10.05 16.49
C THR A 203 -7.69 -9.41 15.57
N ILE A 204 -8.16 -8.80 14.47
CA ILE A 204 -7.34 -8.22 13.42
C ILE A 204 -6.98 -6.78 13.77
N GLY A 205 -5.70 -6.50 13.96
CA GLY A 205 -5.17 -5.13 14.07
C GLY A 205 -5.85 -4.27 15.14
N ASN A 206 -5.58 -2.96 15.09
CA ASN A 206 -6.11 -1.97 16.02
C ASN A 206 -6.83 -0.86 15.25
N TYR A 207 -7.82 -0.24 15.88
CA TYR A 207 -8.26 1.09 15.46
C TYR A 207 -7.18 2.11 15.80
N ASP A 208 -7.18 3.22 15.07
CA ASP A 208 -6.57 4.46 15.54
C ASP A 208 -7.67 5.48 15.80
N TYR A 209 -7.64 6.09 16.97
CA TYR A 209 -8.60 7.09 17.41
C TYR A 209 -7.95 8.45 17.56
N ILE A 210 -8.69 9.51 17.23
CA ILE A 210 -8.40 10.85 17.72
C ILE A 210 -9.17 11.04 19.02
N VAL A 211 -8.46 11.21 20.13
CA VAL A 211 -9.01 11.31 21.48
C VAL A 211 -8.89 12.74 21.97
N PHE A 212 -9.99 13.28 22.48
CA PHE A 212 -10.13 14.68 22.88
C PHE A 212 -10.55 14.77 24.34
N ASP A 213 -9.89 15.65 25.09
CA ASP A 213 -10.31 16.00 26.45
C ASP A 213 -11.71 16.63 26.45
N ALA A 214 -12.68 15.95 27.08
CA ALA A 214 -14.08 16.36 27.03
C ALA A 214 -14.33 17.71 27.72
N GLU A 215 -13.61 18.01 28.81
CA GLU A 215 -13.78 19.27 29.53
C GLU A 215 -13.26 20.46 28.73
N LEU A 216 -12.15 20.29 27.99
CA LEU A 216 -11.60 21.34 27.12
C LEU A 216 -12.49 21.60 25.90
N LEU A 217 -13.04 20.54 25.29
CA LEU A 217 -14.04 20.68 24.23
C LEU A 217 -15.25 21.48 24.71
N ASP A 218 -15.80 21.13 25.88
CA ASP A 218 -16.97 21.80 26.44
C ASP A 218 -16.68 23.25 26.84
N LYS A 219 -15.49 23.51 27.41
CA LYS A 219 -15.05 24.86 27.81
C LYS A 219 -14.99 25.81 26.62
N TYR A 220 -14.51 25.33 25.48
CA TYR A 220 -14.33 26.15 24.28
C TYR A 220 -15.42 25.96 23.22
N ASN A 221 -16.43 25.13 23.50
CA ASN A 221 -17.57 24.84 22.63
C ASN A 221 -17.12 24.32 21.25
N TYR A 222 -16.20 23.34 21.27
CA TYR A 222 -15.78 22.57 20.10
C TYR A 222 -16.51 21.23 20.06
N ASP A 223 -16.81 20.77 18.85
CA ASP A 223 -17.40 19.45 18.62
C ASP A 223 -16.31 18.51 18.09
N ALA A 224 -16.11 17.39 18.78
CA ALA A 224 -15.17 16.36 18.37
C ALA A 224 -15.50 15.88 16.96
N GLU A 225 -16.78 15.69 16.61
CA GLU A 225 -17.20 15.12 15.33
C GLU A 225 -16.73 15.93 14.10
N THR A 226 -16.39 17.21 14.29
CA THR A 226 -15.88 18.09 13.22
C THR A 226 -14.37 17.97 12.98
N MET A 227 -13.65 17.26 13.85
CA MET A 227 -12.20 17.13 13.83
C MET A 227 -11.79 15.65 13.63
N VAL A 228 -11.58 15.25 12.37
CA VAL A 228 -11.38 13.83 12.00
C VAL A 228 -10.02 13.55 11.35
N ASN A 229 -9.22 14.58 11.09
CA ASN A 229 -7.86 14.47 10.60
C ASN A 229 -6.95 15.51 11.26
N LEU A 230 -5.63 15.39 11.06
CA LEU A 230 -4.64 16.26 11.70
C LEU A 230 -4.79 17.73 11.28
N SER A 231 -5.20 18.02 10.03
CA SER A 231 -5.40 19.40 9.55
C SER A 231 -6.61 20.10 10.16
N ASP A 232 -7.66 19.36 10.56
CA ASP A 232 -8.83 19.93 11.22
C ASP A 232 -8.51 20.48 12.63
N LEU A 233 -7.40 20.04 13.22
CA LEU A 233 -7.05 20.36 14.61
C LEU A 233 -6.44 21.76 14.76
N GLU A 234 -5.91 22.37 13.69
CA GLU A 234 -5.03 23.54 13.79
C GLU A 234 -5.61 24.68 14.64
N GLU A 235 -6.86 25.06 14.37
CA GLU A 235 -7.51 26.16 15.09
C GLU A 235 -7.71 25.83 16.57
N TYR A 236 -8.07 24.59 16.88
CA TYR A 236 -8.27 24.12 18.25
C TYR A 236 -6.93 24.06 19.00
N LEU A 237 -5.87 23.53 18.38
CA LEU A 237 -4.53 23.46 18.97
C LEU A 237 -3.97 24.85 19.28
N ALA A 238 -4.14 25.79 18.35
CA ALA A 238 -3.76 27.19 18.54
C ALA A 238 -4.49 27.82 19.74
N LEU A 239 -5.79 27.56 19.85
CA LEU A 239 -6.62 28.06 20.93
C LEU A 239 -6.20 27.47 22.29
N ILE A 240 -5.93 26.17 22.38
CA ILE A 240 -5.44 25.54 23.61
C ILE A 240 -4.07 26.10 23.97
N LYS A 241 -3.15 26.22 23.01
CA LYS A 241 -1.81 26.80 23.26
C LYS A 241 -1.87 28.20 23.85
N ALA A 242 -2.82 29.02 23.38
CA ALA A 242 -2.97 30.39 23.82
C ALA A 242 -3.60 30.52 25.23
N ASN A 243 -4.46 29.59 25.63
CA ASN A 243 -5.30 29.74 26.83
C ASN A 243 -5.01 28.73 27.94
N GLU A 244 -4.37 27.60 27.65
CA GLU A 244 -4.05 26.51 28.58
C GLU A 244 -2.53 26.22 28.60
N PRO A 245 -1.71 27.07 29.23
CA PRO A 245 -0.25 26.96 29.16
C PRO A 245 0.33 25.67 29.78
N ASP A 246 -0.41 25.04 30.69
CA ASP A 246 -0.02 23.80 31.38
C ASP A 246 -0.55 22.53 30.67
N VAL A 247 -1.24 22.68 29.54
CA VAL A 247 -1.79 21.58 28.73
C VAL A 247 -0.95 21.42 27.46
N ILE A 248 -0.69 20.17 27.06
CA ILE A 248 -0.11 19.86 25.75
C ILE A 248 -1.24 19.87 24.71
N PRO A 249 -1.26 20.77 23.72
CA PRO A 249 -2.35 20.80 22.74
C PRO A 249 -2.50 19.48 21.97
N LEU A 250 -1.39 18.93 21.46
CA LEU A 250 -1.34 17.66 20.73
C LEU A 250 -0.21 16.80 21.29
N GLU A 251 -0.52 15.67 21.91
CA GLU A 251 0.50 14.82 22.57
C GLU A 251 1.38 14.05 21.57
N ASN A 252 0.80 13.57 20.48
CA ASN A 252 1.49 12.84 19.42
C ASN A 252 0.81 13.08 18.07
N ALA A 253 1.56 12.88 16.97
CA ALA A 253 0.98 12.71 15.65
C ALA A 253 0.94 11.22 15.26
N ILE A 254 0.25 10.93 14.17
CA ILE A 254 0.16 9.60 13.55
C ILE A 254 0.25 9.73 12.04
N ASP A 255 0.60 8.66 11.36
CA ASP A 255 0.74 8.60 9.91
C ASP A 255 -0.52 8.99 9.16
N ASN A 256 -0.36 9.42 7.91
CA ASN A 256 -1.49 9.79 7.06
C ASN A 256 -2.28 8.53 6.65
N SER A 257 -3.55 8.44 7.07
CA SER A 257 -4.42 7.30 6.81
C SER A 257 -4.75 7.05 5.33
N ALA A 258 -4.45 8.02 4.44
CA ALA A 258 -4.61 7.86 3.00
C ALA A 258 -3.52 6.98 2.35
N TYR A 259 -2.40 6.73 3.04
CA TYR A 259 -1.27 5.99 2.51
C TYR A 259 -1.21 4.59 3.12
N ALA A 260 -1.03 3.59 2.26
CA ALA A 260 -0.89 2.18 2.65
C ALA A 260 0.56 1.75 2.42
N TYR A 261 1.42 1.92 3.43
CA TYR A 261 2.81 1.49 3.36
C TYR A 261 2.93 -0.01 3.07
N MET A 262 3.99 -0.42 2.37
CA MET A 262 4.10 -1.82 1.93
C MET A 262 4.39 -2.81 3.06
N PHE A 263 5.10 -2.42 4.12
CA PHE A 263 5.44 -3.33 5.22
C PHE A 263 5.09 -2.73 6.57
N ASN A 264 5.79 -1.68 6.97
CA ASN A 264 5.55 -0.96 8.22
C ASN A 264 5.30 0.53 7.97
N ASP A 265 4.78 1.21 8.97
CA ASP A 265 4.65 2.67 9.02
C ASP A 265 5.99 3.34 8.65
N GLY A 266 5.93 4.31 7.73
CA GLY A 266 7.11 4.99 7.20
C GLY A 266 7.93 4.20 6.19
N PHE A 267 7.48 3.03 5.72
CA PHE A 267 8.20 2.30 4.69
C PHE A 267 8.45 3.17 3.45
N ALA A 268 9.58 2.94 2.78
CA ALA A 268 10.04 3.81 1.69
C ALA A 268 9.13 3.81 0.46
N SER A 269 8.22 2.84 0.37
CA SER A 269 7.17 2.76 -0.62
C SER A 269 5.79 2.48 0.00
N TYR A 270 4.76 2.90 -0.73
CA TYR A 270 3.35 2.65 -0.41
C TYR A 270 2.58 2.21 -1.65
N VAL A 271 1.39 1.63 -1.46
CA VAL A 271 0.51 1.21 -2.56
C VAL A 271 -0.63 2.21 -2.73
N THR A 272 -0.74 2.79 -3.93
CA THR A 272 -1.80 3.74 -4.30
C THR A 272 -3.17 3.05 -4.33
N SER A 273 -4.27 3.81 -4.43
CA SER A 273 -5.60 3.22 -4.62
C SER A 273 -5.74 2.43 -5.93
N GLY A 274 -4.91 2.73 -6.93
CA GLY A 274 -4.87 2.01 -8.21
C GLY A 274 -4.07 0.71 -8.18
N GLY A 275 -3.35 0.42 -7.09
CA GLY A 275 -2.45 -0.72 -6.98
C GLY A 275 -1.02 -0.44 -7.46
N GLU A 276 -0.70 0.80 -7.82
CA GLU A 276 0.66 1.22 -8.20
C GLU A 276 1.53 1.39 -6.96
N VAL A 277 2.84 1.23 -7.10
CA VAL A 277 3.81 1.48 -6.02
C VAL A 277 4.28 2.94 -6.12
N GLY A 278 4.12 3.69 -5.03
CA GLY A 278 4.56 5.07 -4.89
C GLY A 278 5.75 5.20 -3.92
N SER A 279 6.53 6.26 -4.09
CA SER A 279 7.67 6.60 -3.24
C SER A 279 7.26 7.51 -2.09
N THR A 280 7.43 7.05 -0.85
CA THR A 280 7.03 7.77 0.37
C THR A 280 7.78 9.11 0.51
N TYR A 281 9.08 9.10 0.21
CA TYR A 281 9.99 10.21 0.49
C TYR A 281 10.15 11.18 -0.69
N GLU A 282 9.39 10.96 -1.77
CA GLU A 282 9.30 11.84 -2.94
C GLU A 282 7.86 12.33 -3.21
N ASP A 283 6.84 11.75 -2.56
CA ASP A 283 5.46 12.20 -2.69
C ASP A 283 5.25 13.55 -2.01
N LYS A 284 4.97 14.58 -2.82
CA LYS A 284 4.82 15.96 -2.33
C LYS A 284 3.70 16.13 -1.30
N SER A 285 2.63 15.35 -1.40
CA SER A 285 1.50 15.47 -0.47
C SER A 285 1.82 14.88 0.89
N LEU A 286 2.57 13.76 0.91
CA LEU A 286 3.06 13.14 2.13
C LEU A 286 4.16 13.97 2.80
N LEU A 287 5.09 14.54 2.02
CA LEU A 287 6.09 15.49 2.54
C LEU A 287 5.43 16.76 3.11
N ALA A 288 4.35 17.25 2.49
CA ALA A 288 3.57 18.34 3.05
C ALA A 288 2.87 17.96 4.37
N TYR A 289 2.43 16.70 4.52
CA TYR A 289 1.88 16.19 5.77
C TYR A 289 2.92 16.19 6.90
N TYR A 290 4.13 15.68 6.66
CA TYR A 290 5.22 15.80 7.64
C TYR A 290 5.60 17.25 7.90
N GLY A 291 5.54 18.12 6.90
CA GLY A 291 5.72 19.56 7.06
C GLY A 291 4.69 20.20 7.99
N MET A 292 3.43 19.74 7.96
CA MET A 292 2.40 20.18 8.90
C MET A 292 2.71 19.76 10.34
N ILE A 293 3.20 18.54 10.54
CA ILE A 293 3.65 18.05 11.86
C ILE A 293 4.81 18.91 12.36
N ALA A 294 5.83 19.14 11.53
CA ALA A 294 6.98 20.00 11.88
C ALA A 294 6.54 21.44 12.20
N ARG A 295 5.56 21.99 11.46
CA ARG A 295 4.96 23.29 11.76
C ARG A 295 4.29 23.30 13.13
N TYR A 296 3.52 22.27 13.48
CA TYR A 296 2.84 22.16 14.78
C TYR A 296 3.85 22.05 15.92
N ASN A 297 4.94 21.30 15.72
CA ASN A 297 6.04 21.25 16.67
C ASN A 297 6.66 22.65 16.89
N ALA A 298 7.00 23.35 15.80
CA ALA A 298 7.61 24.68 15.84
C ALA A 298 6.73 25.77 16.47
N LEU A 299 5.40 25.65 16.29
CA LEU A 299 4.40 26.49 16.95
C LEU A 299 4.20 26.14 18.44
N GLY A 300 4.83 25.07 18.92
CA GLY A 300 4.74 24.59 20.28
C GLY A 300 3.42 23.90 20.60
N TYR A 301 2.71 23.36 19.60
CA TYR A 301 1.48 22.59 19.82
C TYR A 301 1.73 21.21 20.39
N MET A 302 2.96 20.70 20.27
CA MET A 302 3.39 19.41 20.83
C MET A 302 4.09 19.53 22.18
N SER A 303 3.99 20.69 22.84
CA SER A 303 4.58 20.92 24.16
C SER A 303 3.77 21.92 24.98
N ASN A 304 3.83 21.79 26.30
CA ASN A 304 3.31 22.79 27.23
C ASN A 304 4.42 23.79 27.65
N SER A 305 4.03 24.88 28.31
CA SER A 305 4.97 25.91 28.77
C SER A 305 5.81 25.50 29.98
N THR A 306 5.47 24.40 30.66
CA THR A 306 6.17 23.90 31.86
C THR A 306 7.32 22.94 31.53
N GLY A 307 7.28 22.31 30.34
CA GLY A 307 8.20 21.27 29.91
C GLY A 307 7.92 19.89 30.52
N ASP A 308 6.76 19.68 31.16
CA ASP A 308 6.36 18.37 31.67
C ASP A 308 5.75 17.50 30.56
N GLU A 309 6.47 16.47 30.13
CA GLU A 309 6.02 15.55 29.07
C GLU A 309 4.79 14.71 29.47
N ASN A 310 4.45 14.62 30.77
CA ASN A 310 3.29 13.87 31.26
C ASN A 310 2.13 14.77 31.67
N ALA A 311 2.14 16.03 31.24
CA ALA A 311 1.04 16.94 31.53
C ALA A 311 -0.25 16.50 30.83
N ARG A 312 -1.38 17.03 31.31
CA ARG A 312 -2.68 16.90 30.66
C ARG A 312 -2.59 17.32 29.19
N PHE A 313 -3.21 16.57 28.28
CA PHE A 313 -3.27 16.89 26.86
C PHE A 313 -4.68 17.32 26.45
N ALA A 314 -4.81 18.03 25.33
CA ALA A 314 -6.11 18.33 24.71
C ALA A 314 -6.50 17.33 23.64
N VAL A 315 -5.53 16.89 22.81
CA VAL A 315 -5.72 15.89 21.76
C VAL A 315 -4.59 14.85 21.79
N LYS A 316 -4.94 13.57 21.63
CA LYS A 316 -4.01 12.44 21.53
C LYS A 316 -4.50 11.45 20.47
N PHE A 317 -3.58 10.87 19.70
CA PHE A 317 -3.90 9.70 18.88
C PHE A 317 -3.63 8.41 19.67
N VAL A 318 -4.61 7.51 19.70
CA VAL A 318 -4.55 6.25 20.45
C VAL A 318 -4.82 5.08 19.52
N SER A 319 -3.88 4.16 19.43
CA SER A 319 -4.04 2.88 18.74
C SER A 319 -4.56 1.82 19.70
N GLY A 320 -5.63 1.11 19.34
CA GLY A 320 -6.18 0.02 20.15
C GLY A 320 -7.66 -0.23 19.88
N ASP A 321 -8.39 -0.60 20.93
CA ASP A 321 -9.85 -0.65 20.95
C ASP A 321 -10.41 0.36 21.98
N GLU A 322 -11.74 0.38 22.17
CA GLU A 322 -12.37 1.28 23.14
C GLU A 322 -11.93 1.02 24.61
N THR A 323 -11.38 -0.16 24.92
CA THR A 323 -10.86 -0.45 26.27
C THR A 323 -9.56 0.30 26.55
N ASN A 324 -8.76 0.60 25.52
CA ASN A 324 -7.58 1.46 25.66
C ASN A 324 -7.97 2.89 26.05
N ILE A 325 -9.07 3.41 25.50
CA ILE A 325 -9.58 4.74 25.85
C ILE A 325 -10.08 4.75 27.29
N LYS A 326 -10.83 3.73 27.72
CA LYS A 326 -11.25 3.60 29.14
C LYS A 326 -10.05 3.47 30.10
N THR A 327 -8.99 2.79 29.67
CA THR A 327 -7.76 2.69 30.45
C THR A 327 -7.11 4.06 30.60
N LEU A 328 -7.02 4.82 29.50
CA LEU A 328 -6.54 6.18 29.51
C LEU A 328 -7.37 7.09 30.43
N GLU A 329 -8.71 7.00 30.40
CA GLU A 329 -9.59 7.74 31.33
C GLU A 329 -9.30 7.42 32.80
N ASN A 330 -9.07 6.14 33.11
CA ASN A 330 -8.75 5.70 34.48
C ASN A 330 -7.36 6.18 34.93
N GLU A 331 -6.39 6.20 34.02
CA GLU A 331 -5.01 6.60 34.30
C GLU A 331 -4.89 8.12 34.49
N THR A 332 -5.57 8.90 33.65
CA THR A 332 -5.48 10.37 33.69
C THR A 332 -6.52 11.00 34.61
N GLY A 333 -7.62 10.28 34.90
CA GLY A 333 -8.76 10.80 35.64
C GLY A 333 -9.64 11.77 34.86
N HIS A 334 -9.49 11.83 33.54
CA HIS A 334 -10.26 12.70 32.63
C HIS A 334 -11.19 11.87 31.74
N GLU A 335 -12.34 12.45 31.39
CA GLU A 335 -13.28 11.87 30.41
C GLU A 335 -12.86 12.29 28.99
N TYR A 336 -12.98 11.37 28.03
CA TYR A 336 -12.58 11.62 26.65
C TYR A 336 -13.71 11.40 25.65
N ARG A 337 -13.74 12.23 24.61
CA ARG A 337 -14.51 12.01 23.38
C ARG A 337 -13.56 11.53 22.28
N PHE A 338 -14.03 10.72 21.35
CA PHE A 338 -13.15 10.21 20.29
C PHE A 338 -13.84 10.00 18.95
N ASN A 339 -13.05 10.11 17.89
CA ASN A 339 -13.42 9.72 16.53
C ASN A 339 -12.50 8.60 16.05
N VAL A 340 -13.01 7.74 15.15
CA VAL A 340 -12.17 6.79 14.41
C VAL A 340 -11.36 7.56 13.36
N TYR A 341 -10.03 7.55 13.50
CA TYR A 341 -9.10 8.07 12.49
C TYR A 341 -8.79 7.01 11.42
N ARG A 342 -8.55 5.77 11.85
CA ARG A 342 -8.25 4.63 10.96
C ARG A 342 -8.90 3.37 11.51
N TYR A 343 -9.53 2.61 10.61
CA TYR A 343 -10.07 1.28 10.93
C TYR A 343 -8.93 0.25 10.98
N PRO A 344 -9.11 -0.88 11.68
CA PRO A 344 -8.12 -1.94 11.74
C PRO A 344 -7.75 -2.42 10.36
N SER A 345 -6.46 -2.68 10.12
CA SER A 345 -5.98 -3.22 8.85
C SER A 345 -5.52 -4.65 9.04
N ALA A 346 -5.97 -5.57 8.17
CA ALA A 346 -5.44 -6.93 8.09
C ALA A 346 -4.10 -6.91 7.35
N THR A 347 -3.01 -7.17 8.06
CA THR A 347 -1.64 -7.31 7.52
C THR A 347 -1.17 -8.74 7.67
N ASN A 348 -0.04 -9.08 7.06
CA ASN A 348 0.55 -10.41 7.16
C ASN A 348 0.90 -10.76 8.61
N GLU A 349 1.54 -9.82 9.30
CA GLU A 349 2.08 -9.95 10.64
C GLU A 349 0.96 -10.11 11.67
N ASN A 350 -0.11 -9.33 11.55
CA ASN A 350 -1.19 -9.35 12.53
C ASN A 350 -2.22 -10.47 12.31
N THR A 351 -2.33 -10.99 11.09
CA THR A 351 -3.18 -12.16 10.79
C THR A 351 -2.43 -13.48 10.91
N ILE A 352 -1.12 -13.51 10.68
CA ILE A 352 -0.27 -14.71 10.83
C ILE A 352 0.67 -14.53 12.03
N LYS A 353 0.11 -14.12 13.16
CA LYS A 353 0.84 -14.15 14.45
C LYS A 353 1.19 -15.57 14.84
N ASN A 354 0.22 -16.47 14.67
CA ASN A 354 0.32 -17.87 15.03
C ASN A 354 -0.42 -18.72 13.98
N ILE A 355 0.19 -19.82 13.56
CA ILE A 355 -0.37 -20.71 12.53
C ILE A 355 0.05 -22.16 12.78
N TYR A 356 -0.90 -23.08 12.71
CA TYR A 356 -0.61 -24.51 12.76
C TYR A 356 -0.26 -25.01 11.37
N CYS A 357 1.02 -25.25 11.12
CA CYS A 357 1.56 -25.68 9.85
C CYS A 357 1.57 -27.20 9.70
N VAL A 358 1.47 -27.66 8.46
CA VAL A 358 1.66 -29.07 8.10
C VAL A 358 3.07 -29.26 7.55
N SER A 359 3.83 -30.14 8.18
CA SER A 359 5.23 -30.40 7.85
C SER A 359 5.42 -31.03 6.45
N LYS A 360 6.58 -30.79 5.82
CA LYS A 360 6.97 -31.46 4.55
C LYS A 360 7.03 -32.99 4.63
N TYR A 361 7.10 -33.55 5.84
CA TYR A 361 7.22 -34.99 6.05
C TYR A 361 5.87 -35.72 6.05
N VAL A 362 4.75 -34.99 6.13
CA VAL A 362 3.40 -35.55 5.96
C VAL A 362 3.20 -35.93 4.50
N ILE A 363 2.97 -37.22 4.25
CA ILE A 363 2.75 -37.72 2.88
C ILE A 363 1.30 -37.47 2.43
N ALA A 364 1.08 -37.42 1.12
CA ALA A 364 -0.19 -37.00 0.52
C ALA A 364 -1.44 -37.73 1.04
N ASN A 365 -1.33 -39.01 1.41
CA ASN A 365 -2.46 -39.78 1.94
C ASN A 365 -2.88 -39.35 3.35
N ASP A 366 -1.95 -38.79 4.13
CA ASP A 366 -2.14 -38.42 5.54
C ASP A 366 -2.60 -36.97 5.73
N ILE A 367 -2.45 -36.12 4.70
CA ILE A 367 -2.87 -34.71 4.76
C ILE A 367 -4.37 -34.60 5.07
N THR A 368 -5.20 -35.52 4.58
CA THR A 368 -6.65 -35.51 4.87
C THR A 368 -6.93 -35.64 6.36
N ASN A 369 -6.26 -36.59 7.04
CA ASN A 369 -6.47 -36.86 8.46
C ASN A 369 -5.95 -35.70 9.33
N VAL A 370 -4.78 -35.16 8.98
CA VAL A 370 -4.24 -33.94 9.61
C VAL A 370 -5.20 -32.75 9.47
N MET A 371 -5.79 -32.57 8.29
CA MET A 371 -6.76 -31.50 8.07
C MET A 371 -8.09 -31.74 8.78
N GLU A 372 -8.51 -33.00 8.96
CA GLU A 372 -9.69 -33.35 9.77
C GLU A 372 -9.46 -33.04 11.25
N LEU A 373 -8.26 -33.31 11.78
CA LEU A 373 -7.84 -32.90 13.12
C LEU A 373 -7.92 -31.39 13.31
N LEU A 374 -7.26 -30.62 12.43
CA LEU A 374 -7.27 -29.16 12.49
C LEU A 374 -8.69 -28.59 12.34
N THR A 375 -9.50 -29.18 11.46
CA THR A 375 -10.91 -28.78 11.31
C THR A 375 -11.69 -28.99 12.61
N ALA A 376 -11.54 -30.14 13.25
CA ALA A 376 -12.20 -30.42 14.52
C ALA A 376 -11.80 -29.42 15.61
N LEU A 377 -10.49 -29.19 15.77
CA LEU A 377 -9.96 -28.27 16.78
C LEU A 377 -10.46 -26.82 16.58
N PHE A 378 -10.57 -26.36 15.33
CA PHE A 378 -10.92 -24.97 15.01
C PHE A 378 -12.44 -24.70 14.89
N THR A 379 -13.28 -25.73 14.93
CA THR A 379 -14.73 -25.59 14.72
C THR A 379 -15.61 -26.18 15.83
N GLU A 380 -15.04 -26.94 16.75
CA GLU A 380 -15.78 -27.58 17.85
C GLU A 380 -15.34 -27.02 19.20
N SER A 381 -16.23 -26.28 19.87
CA SER A 381 -15.93 -25.61 21.15
C SER A 381 -15.46 -26.57 22.23
N ASP A 382 -16.06 -27.76 22.33
CA ASP A 382 -15.72 -28.73 23.38
C ASP A 382 -14.28 -29.25 23.23
N LEU A 383 -13.83 -29.50 21.99
CA LEU A 383 -12.43 -29.91 21.74
C LEU A 383 -11.48 -28.75 21.97
N GLN A 384 -11.88 -27.55 21.56
CA GLN A 384 -11.09 -26.34 21.72
C GLN A 384 -10.89 -26.00 23.21
N ASP A 385 -11.93 -26.12 24.03
CA ASP A 385 -11.85 -25.89 25.47
C ASP A 385 -11.00 -26.96 26.15
N ILE A 386 -11.10 -28.22 25.72
CA ILE A 386 -10.21 -29.29 26.23
C ILE A 386 -8.75 -28.99 25.91
N PHE A 387 -8.48 -28.58 24.67
CA PHE A 387 -7.14 -28.22 24.23
C PHE A 387 -6.61 -26.98 24.95
N THR A 388 -7.46 -25.99 25.23
CA THR A 388 -7.02 -24.70 25.81
C THR A 388 -6.89 -24.76 27.34
N TYR A 389 -7.92 -25.28 28.00
CA TYR A 389 -8.12 -25.21 29.45
C TYR A 389 -7.90 -26.53 30.17
N GLY A 390 -7.70 -27.62 29.44
CA GLY A 390 -7.48 -28.96 29.98
C GLY A 390 -8.77 -29.77 30.12
N VAL A 391 -8.81 -30.74 31.03
CA VAL A 391 -9.98 -31.63 31.21
C VAL A 391 -11.03 -31.06 32.18
N GLU A 392 -12.30 -31.00 31.78
CA GLU A 392 -13.43 -30.59 32.63
C GLU A 392 -13.51 -31.46 33.90
N GLY A 393 -13.72 -30.82 35.06
CA GLY A 393 -13.77 -31.44 36.39
C GLY A 393 -12.40 -31.72 37.01
N ILE A 394 -11.32 -31.56 36.25
CA ILE A 394 -9.93 -31.66 36.74
C ILE A 394 -9.25 -30.30 36.71
N HIS A 395 -9.25 -29.66 35.54
CA HIS A 395 -8.54 -28.40 35.29
C HIS A 395 -9.49 -27.20 35.32
N PHE A 396 -10.72 -27.38 34.82
CA PHE A 396 -11.73 -26.34 34.82
C PHE A 396 -13.15 -26.88 35.05
N ILE A 397 -14.09 -25.99 35.36
CA ILE A 397 -15.55 -26.26 35.37
C ILE A 397 -16.28 -25.09 34.71
N TYR A 398 -17.52 -25.31 34.27
CA TYR A 398 -18.41 -24.21 33.85
C TYR A 398 -19.19 -23.66 35.05
N ASP A 399 -19.33 -22.33 35.12
CA ASP A 399 -20.24 -21.66 36.06
C ASP A 399 -21.67 -21.53 35.52
N ASP A 400 -22.56 -20.90 36.32
CA ASP A 400 -23.97 -20.73 35.96
C ASP A 400 -24.20 -19.84 34.71
N ASN A 401 -23.18 -19.09 34.28
CA ASN A 401 -23.20 -18.26 33.07
C ASN A 401 -22.57 -18.96 31.87
N ASN A 402 -22.24 -20.25 31.98
CA ASN A 402 -21.45 -21.02 31.01
C ASN A 402 -20.07 -20.40 30.75
N GLN A 403 -19.43 -19.80 31.76
CA GLN A 403 -18.04 -19.37 31.69
C GLN A 403 -17.11 -20.38 32.34
N VAL A 404 -15.88 -20.47 31.85
CA VAL A 404 -14.85 -21.35 32.38
C VAL A 404 -14.28 -20.77 33.69
N VAL A 405 -14.26 -21.60 34.72
CA VAL A 405 -13.57 -21.36 35.99
C VAL A 405 -12.41 -22.33 36.08
N ILE A 406 -11.19 -21.78 36.07
CA ILE A 406 -9.96 -22.56 36.27
C ILE A 406 -9.89 -23.02 37.73
N ILE A 407 -9.72 -24.33 37.94
CA ILE A 407 -9.63 -24.97 39.27
C ILE A 407 -8.28 -25.68 39.50
N SER A 408 -7.46 -25.84 38.46
CA SER A 408 -6.06 -26.25 38.54
C SER A 408 -5.21 -25.49 37.51
N GLU A 409 -3.98 -25.14 37.89
CA GLU A 409 -2.98 -24.51 37.01
C GLU A 409 -1.98 -25.56 36.45
N ASP A 410 -2.24 -26.87 36.64
CA ASP A 410 -1.35 -27.94 36.18
C ASP A 410 -1.31 -28.09 34.64
N TYR A 411 -2.24 -27.44 33.94
CA TYR A 411 -2.32 -27.37 32.48
C TYR A 411 -2.88 -26.03 32.04
N LYS A 412 -2.17 -25.35 31.14
CA LYS A 412 -2.64 -24.11 30.53
C LYS A 412 -1.98 -23.89 29.17
N ILE A 413 -2.81 -23.66 28.14
CA ILE A 413 -2.37 -23.08 26.87
C ILE A 413 -2.70 -21.58 26.86
N ASN A 414 -1.75 -20.74 26.46
CA ASN A 414 -2.04 -19.33 26.18
C ASN A 414 -3.01 -19.27 24.99
N LEU A 415 -4.08 -18.45 25.09
CA LEU A 415 -5.02 -18.25 23.99
C LEU A 415 -4.35 -17.85 22.67
N ASP A 416 -3.17 -17.22 22.68
CA ASP A 416 -2.42 -16.92 21.45
C ASP A 416 -1.96 -18.17 20.68
N TYR A 417 -1.79 -19.29 21.39
CA TYR A 417 -1.39 -20.58 20.86
C TYR A 417 -2.55 -21.55 20.76
N THR A 418 -3.77 -21.10 21.07
CA THR A 418 -4.95 -21.93 20.88
C THR A 418 -5.35 -21.97 19.40
N GLY A 419 -6.19 -22.93 18.99
CA GLY A 419 -6.72 -22.98 17.62
C GLY A 419 -7.57 -21.75 17.24
N ASN A 420 -8.87 -21.79 17.52
CA ASN A 420 -9.78 -20.69 17.22
C ASN A 420 -10.26 -20.01 18.51
N LYS A 421 -9.74 -18.82 18.82
CA LYS A 421 -10.10 -18.08 20.05
C LYS A 421 -11.61 -17.84 20.13
N PHE A 422 -12.26 -17.59 19.00
CA PHE A 422 -13.66 -17.15 18.94
C PHE A 422 -14.71 -18.23 19.19
N ILE A 423 -14.28 -19.48 19.36
CA ILE A 423 -15.13 -20.60 19.79
C ILE A 423 -14.73 -21.15 21.16
N SER A 424 -13.64 -20.64 21.76
CA SER A 424 -13.29 -20.96 23.15
C SER A 424 -14.26 -20.29 24.10
N THR A 425 -14.61 -20.98 25.17
CA THR A 425 -15.48 -20.42 26.21
C THR A 425 -14.74 -19.32 26.98
N THR A 426 -15.44 -18.23 27.32
CA THR A 426 -14.85 -17.09 28.07
C THR A 426 -14.56 -17.48 29.52
N LEU A 427 -13.56 -16.84 30.14
CA LEU A 427 -13.21 -17.04 31.54
C LEU A 427 -14.13 -16.24 32.46
N GLN A 428 -14.32 -16.74 33.69
CA GLN A 428 -15.05 -16.03 34.72
C GLN A 428 -14.46 -14.62 34.97
N GLY A 429 -15.33 -13.62 34.94
CA GLY A 429 -14.96 -12.22 35.15
C GLY A 429 -14.69 -11.45 33.85
N GLU A 430 -14.55 -12.14 32.72
CA GLU A 430 -14.55 -11.50 31.40
C GLU A 430 -15.98 -11.19 30.93
N ASP A 431 -16.10 -10.27 29.97
CA ASP A 431 -17.37 -10.05 29.27
C ASP A 431 -17.76 -11.33 28.51
N PRO A 432 -18.94 -11.94 28.81
CA PRO A 432 -19.42 -13.12 28.10
C PRO A 432 -19.54 -12.93 26.58
N ASN A 433 -19.69 -11.69 26.10
CA ASN A 433 -19.83 -11.36 24.68
C ASN A 433 -18.53 -10.85 24.03
N LYS A 434 -17.37 -10.94 24.70
CA LYS A 434 -16.09 -10.40 24.16
C LYS A 434 -15.78 -10.90 22.75
N TRP A 435 -16.09 -12.17 22.45
CA TRP A 435 -15.87 -12.76 21.13
C TRP A 435 -16.84 -12.25 20.06
N GLU A 436 -18.04 -11.81 20.43
CA GLU A 436 -18.94 -11.13 19.49
C GLU A 436 -18.39 -9.76 19.09
N GLY A 437 -17.83 -9.03 20.07
CA GLY A 437 -17.10 -7.79 19.84
C GLY A 437 -15.90 -7.98 18.92
N ALA A 438 -15.05 -8.97 19.19
CA ALA A 438 -13.89 -9.30 18.36
C ALA A 438 -14.27 -9.71 16.93
N LYS A 439 -15.36 -10.47 16.75
CA LYS A 439 -15.88 -10.79 15.40
C LYS A 439 -16.33 -9.53 14.67
N LYS A 440 -17.04 -8.62 15.34
CA LYS A 440 -17.46 -7.33 14.76
C LYS A 440 -16.25 -6.49 14.35
N HIS A 441 -15.24 -6.40 15.21
CA HIS A 441 -13.96 -5.75 14.92
C HIS A 441 -13.31 -6.29 13.65
N ASN A 442 -13.24 -7.62 13.50
CA ASN A 442 -12.71 -8.25 12.28
C ASN A 442 -13.55 -7.90 11.03
N PHE A 443 -14.88 -7.84 11.15
CA PHE A 443 -15.75 -7.43 10.04
C PHE A 443 -15.56 -5.95 9.62
N GLU A 444 -15.19 -5.09 10.56
CA GLU A 444 -14.89 -3.67 10.31
C GLU A 444 -13.45 -3.45 9.79
N SER A 445 -12.61 -4.49 9.83
CA SER A 445 -11.24 -4.40 9.34
C SER A 445 -11.16 -4.22 7.82
N VAL A 446 -10.20 -3.40 7.41
CA VAL A 446 -9.84 -3.18 6.02
C VAL A 446 -8.69 -4.11 5.65
N LYS A 447 -8.70 -4.64 4.44
CA LYS A 447 -7.63 -5.50 3.96
C LYS A 447 -6.42 -4.66 3.50
N SER A 448 -5.21 -5.00 3.95
CA SER A 448 -3.99 -4.39 3.40
C SER A 448 -3.84 -4.70 1.91
N LYS A 449 -3.31 -3.73 1.16
CA LYS A 449 -3.06 -3.86 -0.29
C LYS A 449 -1.86 -4.75 -0.62
N VAL A 450 -1.06 -5.09 0.39
CA VAL A 450 0.10 -5.99 0.30
C VAL A 450 -0.12 -7.31 1.05
N ILE A 451 -1.35 -7.60 1.49
CA ILE A 451 -1.61 -8.85 2.21
C ILE A 451 -1.21 -10.07 1.35
N GLY A 452 -0.61 -11.08 1.94
CA GLY A 452 -0.06 -12.25 1.24
C GLY A 452 1.18 -11.98 0.37
N PHE A 453 1.68 -10.73 0.31
CA PHE A 453 2.91 -10.39 -0.38
C PHE A 453 4.05 -10.16 0.62
N ASP A 454 5.19 -10.73 0.31
CA ASP A 454 6.48 -10.44 0.93
C ASP A 454 7.58 -10.68 -0.12
N VAL A 455 8.74 -10.07 0.08
CA VAL A 455 9.86 -10.11 -0.85
C VAL A 455 10.57 -11.45 -0.67
N VAL A 456 10.68 -12.20 -1.75
CA VAL A 456 11.50 -13.42 -1.78
C VAL A 456 12.92 -13.01 -2.19
N PRO A 457 13.95 -13.20 -1.34
CA PRO A 457 15.33 -12.99 -1.75
C PRO A 457 15.71 -14.01 -2.83
N ASP A 458 16.41 -13.56 -3.87
CA ASP A 458 16.96 -14.51 -4.83
C ASP A 458 18.02 -15.38 -4.12
N ASN A 459 18.19 -16.60 -4.64
CA ASN A 459 19.17 -17.54 -4.11
C ASN A 459 19.99 -18.17 -5.22
N PHE A 460 21.21 -18.55 -4.86
CA PHE A 460 22.19 -19.18 -5.74
C PHE A 460 22.75 -20.41 -5.04
N GLU A 461 23.00 -21.48 -5.79
CA GLU A 461 23.57 -22.72 -5.27
C GLU A 461 25.01 -22.92 -5.76
N TYR A 462 25.89 -23.41 -4.87
CA TYR A 462 27.17 -23.98 -5.25
C TYR A 462 27.42 -25.28 -4.49
N THR A 463 28.41 -26.07 -4.93
CA THR A 463 28.86 -27.26 -4.20
C THR A 463 30.18 -26.95 -3.50
N ASP A 464 30.25 -27.15 -2.20
CA ASP A 464 31.47 -26.95 -1.43
C ASP A 464 32.53 -28.05 -1.70
N ASN A 465 33.70 -27.91 -1.09
CA ASN A 465 34.80 -28.87 -1.26
C ASN A 465 34.49 -30.27 -0.71
N ASP A 466 33.48 -30.40 0.16
CA ASP A 466 33.06 -31.66 0.78
C ASP A 466 31.91 -32.33 -0.02
N GLY A 467 31.47 -31.71 -1.11
CA GLY A 467 30.37 -32.21 -1.96
C GLY A 467 28.98 -31.83 -1.46
N ASN A 468 28.88 -30.94 -0.47
CA ASN A 468 27.59 -30.46 0.03
C ASN A 468 27.08 -29.33 -0.85
N LYS A 469 25.77 -29.33 -1.12
CA LYS A 469 25.10 -28.19 -1.75
C LYS A 469 24.90 -27.08 -0.74
N ILE A 470 25.39 -25.89 -1.06
CA ILE A 470 25.22 -24.68 -0.26
C ILE A 470 24.35 -23.71 -1.05
N THR A 471 23.29 -23.22 -0.41
CA THR A 471 22.43 -22.15 -0.93
C THR A 471 22.82 -20.85 -0.27
N VAL A 472 23.12 -19.82 -1.06
CA VAL A 472 23.36 -18.45 -0.60
C VAL A 472 22.19 -17.57 -1.05
N TYR A 473 21.70 -16.74 -0.14
CA TYR A 473 20.59 -15.83 -0.39
C TYR A 473 21.13 -14.41 -0.52
N GLU A 474 20.48 -13.61 -1.34
CA GLU A 474 20.69 -12.17 -1.34
C GLU A 474 20.45 -11.54 0.05
N PRO A 475 20.99 -10.34 0.30
CA PRO A 475 20.65 -9.58 1.50
C PRO A 475 19.14 -9.35 1.64
N LYS A 476 18.65 -9.38 2.88
CA LYS A 476 17.26 -9.07 3.20
C LYS A 476 17.01 -7.56 3.10
N TYR A 477 16.75 -7.08 1.89
CA TYR A 477 16.66 -5.65 1.60
C TYR A 477 15.58 -4.91 2.41
N VAL A 478 14.45 -5.55 2.70
CA VAL A 478 13.37 -4.97 3.53
C VAL A 478 13.88 -4.65 4.93
N ASP A 479 14.63 -5.56 5.56
CA ASP A 479 15.21 -5.36 6.90
C ASP A 479 16.22 -4.19 6.91
N ILE A 480 17.00 -4.05 5.84
CA ILE A 480 18.00 -2.98 5.70
C ILE A 480 17.31 -1.62 5.57
N ILE A 481 16.29 -1.54 4.71
CA ILE A 481 15.46 -0.34 4.57
C ILE A 481 14.79 -0.03 5.92
N GLN A 482 14.22 -1.03 6.61
CA GLN A 482 13.61 -0.82 7.92
C GLN A 482 14.60 -0.28 8.96
N GLY A 483 15.85 -0.73 8.94
CA GLY A 483 16.92 -0.23 9.80
C GLY A 483 17.15 1.29 9.64
N VAL A 484 17.16 1.79 8.41
CA VAL A 484 17.28 3.22 8.13
C VAL A 484 16.00 3.97 8.51
N ILE A 485 14.82 3.41 8.23
CA ILE A 485 13.53 4.01 8.65
C ILE A 485 13.48 4.23 10.15
N ASN A 486 13.86 3.24 10.95
CA ASN A 486 13.85 3.33 12.41
C ASN A 486 14.74 4.46 12.95
N LYS A 487 15.74 4.92 12.19
CA LYS A 487 16.60 6.06 12.55
C LYS A 487 15.93 7.41 12.29
N TYR A 488 15.16 7.55 11.21
CA TYR A 488 14.65 8.84 10.74
C TYR A 488 13.16 9.04 11.03
N TYR A 489 12.36 8.00 10.85
CA TYR A 489 10.90 8.09 10.86
C TYR A 489 10.30 8.70 12.14
N PRO A 490 10.79 8.35 13.35
CA PRO A 490 10.31 8.99 14.57
C PRO A 490 10.40 10.52 14.54
N SER A 491 11.47 11.07 13.93
CA SER A 491 11.67 12.53 13.83
C SER A 491 10.79 13.20 12.78
N PHE A 492 10.29 12.47 11.78
CA PHE A 492 9.22 12.97 10.90
C PHE A 492 7.89 13.07 11.68
N MET A 493 7.63 12.12 12.58
CA MET A 493 6.39 12.01 13.33
C MET A 493 6.29 12.92 14.55
N ASP A 494 7.41 13.35 15.12
CA ASP A 494 7.42 14.40 16.16
C ASP A 494 7.72 15.80 15.59
N GLY A 495 8.03 15.89 14.29
CA GLY A 495 8.33 17.13 13.60
C GLY A 495 9.74 17.70 13.85
N SER A 496 10.63 16.95 14.49
CA SER A 496 11.99 17.37 14.83
C SER A 496 13.04 17.07 13.74
N ILE A 497 12.65 16.39 12.66
CA ILE A 497 13.55 16.09 11.52
C ILE A 497 14.22 17.35 10.95
N VAL A 498 13.54 18.50 11.04
CA VAL A 498 14.03 19.81 10.63
C VAL A 498 13.90 20.82 11.77
N GLU A 499 14.92 21.66 11.96
CA GLU A 499 14.87 22.74 12.94
C GLU A 499 14.21 23.98 12.32
N ILE A 500 12.99 24.30 12.76
CA ILE A 500 12.20 25.40 12.20
C ILE A 500 12.27 26.64 13.10
N ASP A 501 12.93 27.70 12.61
CA ASP A 501 12.75 29.06 13.15
C ASP A 501 11.49 29.69 12.54
N TYR A 502 10.35 29.44 13.19
CA TYR A 502 9.06 29.92 12.71
C TYR A 502 8.98 31.45 12.61
N ALA A 503 9.66 32.19 13.50
CA ALA A 503 9.65 33.65 13.48
C ALA A 503 10.44 34.21 12.27
N LEU A 504 11.56 33.57 11.93
CA LEU A 504 12.29 33.87 10.70
C LEU A 504 11.44 33.55 9.47
N LEU A 505 10.84 32.36 9.41
CA LEU A 505 9.96 31.97 8.29
C LEU A 505 8.80 32.93 8.11
N GLN A 506 8.15 33.34 9.21
CA GLN A 506 7.07 34.34 9.18
C GLN A 506 7.55 35.67 8.58
N THR A 507 8.76 36.11 8.93
CA THR A 507 9.36 37.35 8.43
C THR A 507 9.67 37.26 6.93
N GLU A 508 10.32 36.17 6.51
CA GLU A 508 10.68 35.94 5.11
C GLU A 508 9.45 35.77 4.22
N ALA A 509 8.48 34.98 4.67
CA ALA A 509 7.23 34.76 3.95
C ALA A 509 6.42 36.05 3.85
N SER A 510 6.33 36.85 4.92
CA SER A 510 5.69 38.17 4.88
C SER A 510 6.35 39.10 3.87
N ALA A 511 7.68 39.14 3.83
CA ALA A 511 8.42 39.94 2.86
C ALA A 511 8.20 39.47 1.41
N ALA A 512 8.20 38.15 1.18
CA ALA A 512 7.95 37.56 -0.13
C ALA A 512 6.53 37.87 -0.63
N VAL A 513 5.51 37.69 0.23
CA VAL A 513 4.12 38.04 -0.12
C VAL A 513 3.98 39.52 -0.40
N TYR A 514 4.61 40.38 0.40
CA TYR A 514 4.59 41.83 0.18
C TYR A 514 5.22 42.21 -1.17
N GLU A 515 6.30 41.55 -1.57
CA GLU A 515 6.95 41.74 -2.87
C GLU A 515 6.10 41.22 -4.04
N ASP A 516 5.44 40.08 -3.88
CA ASP A 516 4.53 39.55 -4.92
C ASP A 516 3.32 40.47 -5.13
N LEU A 517 2.75 41.02 -4.04
CA LEU A 517 1.70 42.03 -4.11
C LEU A 517 2.21 43.33 -4.73
N ARG A 518 3.45 43.73 -4.43
CA ARG A 518 4.11 44.89 -5.05
C ARG A 518 4.16 44.72 -6.56
N LYS A 519 4.66 43.59 -7.06
CA LYS A 519 4.74 43.31 -8.52
C LYS A 519 3.37 43.34 -9.18
N GLN A 520 2.35 42.78 -8.54
CA GLN A 520 0.97 42.84 -9.04
C GLN A 520 0.47 44.29 -9.15
N LEU A 521 0.70 45.11 -8.12
CA LEU A 521 0.30 46.52 -8.13
C LEU A 521 1.11 47.34 -9.13
N GLU A 522 2.42 47.09 -9.27
CA GLU A 522 3.28 47.71 -10.28
C GLU A 522 2.77 47.41 -11.69
N SER A 523 2.36 46.17 -11.96
CA SER A 523 1.75 45.78 -13.24
C SER A 523 0.46 46.55 -13.50
N SER A 524 -0.43 46.68 -12.51
CA SER A 524 -1.66 47.47 -12.64
C SER A 524 -1.37 48.94 -12.95
N TYR A 525 -0.40 49.54 -12.25
CA TYR A 525 0.02 50.92 -12.49
C TYR A 525 0.64 51.11 -13.87
N SER A 526 1.41 50.14 -14.38
CA SER A 526 1.96 50.17 -15.74
C SER A 526 0.85 50.18 -16.77
N LEU A 527 -0.15 49.30 -16.63
CA LEU A 527 -1.29 49.20 -17.55
C LEU A 527 -2.14 50.49 -17.55
N ASP A 528 -2.43 51.04 -16.37
CA ASP A 528 -3.18 52.30 -16.26
C ASP A 528 -2.43 53.47 -16.91
N LEU A 529 -1.10 53.52 -16.73
CA LEU A 529 -0.27 54.56 -17.32
C LEU A 529 -0.20 54.40 -18.84
N GLU A 530 0.04 53.20 -19.36
CA GLU A 530 0.03 52.89 -20.79
C GLU A 530 -1.30 53.29 -21.45
N ALA A 531 -2.43 52.97 -20.83
CA ALA A 531 -3.74 53.38 -21.31
C ALA A 531 -3.89 54.92 -21.35
N ALA A 532 -3.45 55.62 -20.31
CA ALA A 532 -3.51 57.08 -20.26
C ALA A 532 -2.59 57.76 -21.30
N TYR A 533 -1.42 57.20 -21.56
CA TYR A 533 -0.51 57.69 -22.60
C TYR A 533 -1.03 57.39 -24.00
N SER A 534 -1.53 56.19 -24.24
CA SER A 534 -2.19 55.81 -25.51
C SER A 534 -3.31 56.78 -25.85
N LEU A 535 -4.15 57.14 -24.86
CA LEU A 535 -5.20 58.15 -25.04
C LEU A 535 -4.65 59.53 -25.43
N LYS A 536 -3.61 60.01 -24.74
CA LYS A 536 -2.95 61.30 -25.07
C LYS A 536 -2.33 61.30 -26.46
N VAL A 537 -1.66 60.22 -26.85
CA VAL A 537 -1.05 60.06 -28.18
C VAL A 537 -2.15 60.06 -29.24
N LYS A 538 -3.22 59.31 -29.01
CA LYS A 538 -4.41 59.29 -29.88
C LYS A 538 -4.99 60.70 -30.05
N GLU A 539 -5.24 61.42 -28.97
CA GLU A 539 -5.71 62.81 -29.02
C GLU A 539 -4.73 63.72 -29.78
N SER A 540 -3.42 63.53 -29.63
CA SER A 540 -2.43 64.33 -30.34
C SER A 540 -2.44 64.10 -31.85
N ILE A 541 -2.65 62.85 -32.29
CA ILE A 541 -2.77 62.49 -33.70
C ILE A 541 -4.06 63.08 -34.26
N LEU A 542 -5.19 62.84 -33.57
CA LEU A 542 -6.51 63.32 -33.97
C LEU A 542 -6.60 64.85 -34.08
N ASN A 543 -5.85 65.58 -33.26
CA ASN A 543 -5.82 67.05 -33.30
C ASN A 543 -4.75 67.63 -34.24
N SER A 544 -4.04 66.79 -35.00
CA SER A 544 -2.99 67.20 -35.93
C SER A 544 -3.48 67.15 -37.37
N SER A 545 -2.79 67.85 -38.27
CA SER A 545 -3.02 67.71 -39.71
C SER A 545 -2.75 66.30 -40.25
N GLN A 546 -2.13 65.40 -39.46
CA GLN A 546 -1.96 64.00 -39.83
C GLN A 546 -3.29 63.24 -39.82
N ALA A 547 -4.26 63.62 -38.98
CA ALA A 547 -5.56 62.97 -38.94
C ALA A 547 -6.33 63.15 -40.25
N ASP A 548 -6.28 64.35 -40.82
CA ASP A 548 -6.91 64.65 -42.11
C ASP A 548 -6.25 63.85 -43.24
N VAL A 549 -4.91 63.74 -43.23
CA VAL A 549 -4.15 62.93 -44.20
C VAL A 549 -4.49 61.45 -44.07
N ILE A 550 -4.50 60.89 -42.86
CA ILE A 550 -4.84 59.48 -42.63
C ILE A 550 -6.29 59.19 -43.06
N LYS A 551 -7.19 60.17 -42.91
CA LYS A 551 -8.56 60.06 -43.37
C LYS A 551 -8.65 60.06 -44.90
N GLU A 552 -7.94 60.96 -45.57
CA GLU A 552 -7.87 61.02 -47.04
C GLU A 552 -7.21 59.76 -47.63
N GLU A 553 -6.17 59.24 -46.99
CA GLU A 553 -5.53 57.97 -47.36
C GLU A 553 -6.48 56.78 -47.16
N ALA A 554 -7.18 56.71 -46.02
CA ALA A 554 -8.18 55.66 -45.76
C ALA A 554 -9.34 55.72 -46.76
N GLU A 555 -9.82 56.93 -47.10
CA GLU A 555 -10.82 57.15 -48.15
C GLU A 555 -10.33 56.65 -49.51
N THR A 556 -9.10 57.02 -49.89
CA THR A 556 -8.50 56.63 -51.17
C THR A 556 -8.29 55.13 -51.26
N GLU A 557 -7.60 54.51 -50.28
CA GLU A 557 -7.31 53.08 -50.28
C GLU A 557 -8.58 52.23 -50.25
N THR A 558 -9.57 52.62 -49.45
CA THR A 558 -10.84 51.89 -49.38
C THR A 558 -11.63 52.03 -50.68
N MET A 559 -11.64 53.23 -51.28
CA MET A 559 -12.31 53.45 -52.56
C MET A 559 -11.62 52.74 -53.72
N ASP A 560 -10.30 52.67 -53.77
CA ASP A 560 -9.56 51.92 -54.79
C ASP A 560 -9.92 50.43 -54.75
N LEU A 561 -10.00 49.85 -53.55
CA LEU A 561 -10.42 48.46 -53.36
C LEU A 561 -11.87 48.22 -53.79
N ILE A 562 -12.78 49.12 -53.41
CA ILE A 562 -14.21 49.02 -53.78
C ILE A 562 -14.38 49.18 -55.29
N LEU A 563 -13.76 50.19 -55.90
CA LEU A 563 -13.89 50.46 -57.34
C LEU A 563 -13.27 49.33 -58.16
N SER A 564 -12.17 48.71 -57.71
CA SER A 564 -11.64 47.50 -58.36
C SER A 564 -12.62 46.34 -58.32
N SER A 565 -13.28 46.10 -57.18
CA SER A 565 -14.30 45.04 -57.05
C SER A 565 -15.52 45.31 -57.94
N VAL A 566 -15.98 46.57 -57.95
CA VAL A 566 -17.10 47.03 -58.79
C VAL A 566 -16.74 46.95 -60.27
N GLU A 567 -15.51 47.30 -60.64
CA GLU A 567 -15.02 47.17 -62.02
C GLU A 567 -15.10 45.72 -62.49
N ASP A 568 -14.60 44.76 -61.70
CA ASP A 568 -14.65 43.33 -62.05
C ASP A 568 -16.09 42.84 -62.25
N LEU A 569 -17.01 43.28 -61.38
CA LEU A 569 -18.41 42.89 -61.45
C LEU A 569 -19.11 43.51 -62.67
N LEU A 570 -18.93 44.82 -62.90
CA LEU A 570 -19.45 45.52 -64.08
C LEU A 570 -18.87 44.96 -65.37
N ARG A 571 -17.58 44.60 -65.39
CA ARG A 571 -16.91 43.95 -66.53
C ARG A 571 -17.58 42.62 -66.85
N SER A 572 -17.92 41.82 -65.84
CA SER A 572 -18.65 40.56 -66.02
C SER A 572 -20.07 40.76 -66.52
N GLU A 573 -20.80 41.75 -65.98
CA GLU A 573 -22.16 42.09 -66.42
C GLU A 573 -22.18 42.61 -67.87
N LEU A 574 -21.25 43.50 -68.22
CA LEU A 574 -21.11 44.06 -69.56
C LEU A 574 -20.65 43.01 -70.57
N ASP A 575 -19.70 42.13 -70.22
CA ASP A 575 -19.27 41.02 -71.07
C ASP A 575 -20.47 40.09 -71.39
N THR A 576 -21.26 39.74 -70.36
CA THR A 576 -22.48 38.94 -70.53
C THR A 576 -23.50 39.66 -71.44
N LYS A 577 -23.71 40.96 -71.22
CA LYS A 577 -24.63 41.77 -72.01
C LYS A 577 -24.20 41.87 -73.47
N PHE A 578 -22.93 42.18 -73.74
CA PHE A 578 -22.44 42.34 -75.11
C PHE A 578 -22.33 41.03 -75.88
N ARG A 579 -22.07 39.89 -75.21
CA ARG A 579 -22.24 38.55 -75.81
C ARG A 579 -23.66 38.31 -76.30
N ALA A 580 -24.65 38.75 -75.53
CA ALA A 580 -26.05 38.63 -75.92
C ALA A 580 -26.45 39.60 -77.06
N GLU A 581 -25.87 40.81 -77.08
CA GLU A 581 -26.20 41.84 -78.08
C GLU A 581 -25.48 41.67 -79.42
N LEU A 582 -24.22 41.20 -79.44
CA LEU A 582 -23.41 41.06 -80.65
C LEU A 582 -23.60 39.70 -81.36
N GLY A 583 -24.18 38.69 -80.68
CA GLY A 583 -24.53 37.37 -81.24
C GLY A 583 -23.38 36.35 -81.20
N GLU A 584 -23.69 35.06 -81.45
CA GLU A 584 -22.77 33.91 -81.25
C GLU A 584 -21.48 33.94 -82.10
N ASP A 585 -21.44 34.75 -83.16
CA ASP A 585 -20.28 34.85 -84.07
C ASP A 585 -19.24 35.91 -83.62
N ALA A 586 -19.51 36.70 -82.57
CA ALA A 586 -18.62 37.76 -82.09
C ALA A 586 -17.36 37.19 -81.42
N THR A 587 -16.19 37.74 -81.76
CA THR A 587 -14.92 37.30 -81.18
C THR A 587 -14.70 37.87 -79.78
N GLU A 588 -13.91 37.18 -78.96
CA GLU A 588 -13.51 37.64 -77.61
C GLU A 588 -12.88 39.05 -77.62
N GLU A 589 -12.14 39.37 -78.69
CA GLU A 589 -11.51 40.69 -78.85
C GLU A 589 -12.52 41.79 -79.18
N GLU A 590 -13.59 41.48 -79.92
CA GLU A 590 -14.70 42.41 -80.20
C GLU A 590 -15.57 42.65 -78.97
N ILE A 591 -15.86 41.61 -78.18
CA ILE A 591 -16.60 41.74 -76.92
C ILE A 591 -15.78 42.55 -75.91
N LYS A 592 -14.48 42.23 -75.75
CA LYS A 592 -13.60 42.97 -74.86
C LYS A 592 -13.50 44.45 -75.26
N ALA A 593 -13.37 44.75 -76.55
CA ALA A 593 -13.32 46.13 -77.03
C ALA A 593 -14.62 46.91 -76.73
N ALA A 594 -15.79 46.26 -76.87
CA ALA A 594 -17.08 46.86 -76.54
C ALA A 594 -17.26 47.08 -75.02
N VAL A 595 -16.78 46.13 -74.20
CA VAL A 595 -16.74 46.28 -72.74
C VAL A 595 -15.81 47.43 -72.33
N ASP A 596 -14.58 47.46 -72.85
CA ASP A 596 -13.58 48.49 -72.54
C ASP A 596 -14.01 49.90 -73.02
N GLU A 597 -14.84 50.01 -74.07
CA GLU A 597 -15.39 51.29 -74.53
C GLU A 597 -16.42 51.87 -73.54
N VAL A 598 -17.15 51.02 -72.80
CA VAL A 598 -18.17 51.45 -71.83
C VAL A 598 -17.65 51.52 -70.40
N LEU A 599 -16.80 50.57 -70.00
CA LEU A 599 -16.24 50.45 -68.65
C LEU A 599 -15.12 51.46 -68.42
N THR A 600 -15.47 52.73 -68.53
CA THR A 600 -14.61 53.87 -68.20
C THR A 600 -14.56 54.10 -66.68
N GLU A 601 -13.54 54.79 -66.19
CA GLU A 601 -13.44 55.19 -64.78
C GLU A 601 -14.70 55.95 -64.31
N GLU A 602 -15.27 56.82 -65.15
CA GLU A 602 -16.51 57.55 -64.88
C GLU A 602 -17.70 56.59 -64.72
N TYR A 603 -17.80 55.57 -65.58
CA TYR A 603 -18.85 54.55 -65.50
C TYR A 603 -18.73 53.67 -64.25
N ILE A 604 -17.51 53.26 -63.87
CA ILE A 604 -17.27 52.48 -62.65
C ILE A 604 -17.67 53.32 -61.42
N LEU A 605 -17.27 54.59 -61.39
CA LEU A 605 -17.59 55.50 -60.29
C LEU A 605 -19.09 55.80 -60.16
N GLU A 606 -19.79 56.01 -61.28
CA GLU A 606 -21.26 56.18 -61.29
C GLU A 606 -22.01 54.95 -60.74
N ASN A 607 -21.39 53.77 -60.85
CA ASN A 607 -21.94 52.49 -60.40
C ASN A 607 -21.27 51.96 -59.12
N LYS A 608 -20.51 52.78 -58.40
CA LYS A 608 -19.82 52.38 -57.14
C LYS A 608 -20.76 51.75 -56.10
N ASN A 609 -22.05 52.07 -56.16
CA ASN A 609 -23.07 51.58 -55.23
C ASN A 609 -23.79 50.30 -55.71
N LEU A 610 -23.25 49.62 -56.72
CA LEU A 610 -23.82 48.41 -57.28
C LEU A 610 -23.86 47.26 -56.26
N GLU A 611 -22.80 47.14 -55.47
CA GLU A 611 -22.65 46.11 -54.43
C GLU A 611 -22.71 46.70 -53.01
N TYR A 612 -22.19 47.92 -52.83
CA TYR A 612 -22.03 48.54 -51.52
C TYR A 612 -22.94 49.78 -51.39
N THR A 613 -23.60 49.95 -50.25
CA THR A 613 -24.34 51.20 -50.01
C THR A 613 -23.38 52.32 -49.60
N ASP A 614 -23.71 53.59 -49.88
CA ASP A 614 -22.89 54.72 -49.43
C ASP A 614 -22.64 54.69 -47.89
N GLU A 615 -23.61 54.19 -47.11
CA GLU A 615 -23.49 54.01 -45.66
C GLU A 615 -22.44 52.95 -45.30
N TYR A 616 -22.46 51.80 -45.97
CA TYR A 616 -21.48 50.74 -45.76
C TYR A 616 -20.07 51.13 -46.24
N ILE A 617 -19.96 51.88 -47.35
CA ILE A 617 -18.68 52.44 -47.80
C ILE A 617 -18.11 53.38 -46.73
N ALA A 618 -18.95 54.24 -46.15
CA ALA A 618 -18.53 55.13 -45.06
C ALA A 618 -18.09 54.36 -43.80
N GLU A 619 -18.76 53.25 -43.46
CA GLU A 619 -18.35 52.38 -42.34
C GLU A 619 -16.98 51.72 -42.59
N LEU A 620 -16.71 51.25 -43.81
CA LEU A 620 -15.41 50.65 -44.17
C LEU A 620 -14.28 51.68 -44.11
N ILE A 621 -14.53 52.89 -44.62
CA ILE A 621 -13.58 54.01 -44.54
C ILE A 621 -13.28 54.36 -43.09
N GLU A 622 -14.32 54.48 -42.25
CA GLU A 622 -14.15 54.79 -40.82
C GLU A 622 -13.40 53.67 -40.09
N ALA A 623 -13.67 52.40 -40.39
CA ALA A 623 -12.97 51.27 -39.81
C ALA A 623 -11.47 51.28 -40.18
N LYS A 624 -11.15 51.50 -41.47
CA LYS A 624 -9.77 51.63 -41.96
C LYS A 624 -9.06 52.84 -41.36
N TYR A 625 -9.76 53.96 -41.23
CA TYR A 625 -9.26 55.15 -40.56
C TYR A 625 -8.90 54.87 -39.10
N LEU A 626 -9.81 54.26 -38.33
CA LEU A 626 -9.59 53.94 -36.92
C LEU A 626 -8.47 52.89 -36.71
N ASP A 627 -8.37 51.89 -37.59
CA ASP A 627 -7.29 50.90 -37.59
C ASP A 627 -5.92 51.55 -37.86
N THR A 628 -5.86 52.45 -38.84
CA THR A 628 -4.64 53.20 -39.16
C THR A 628 -4.25 54.14 -38.02
N ILE A 629 -5.23 54.80 -37.39
CA ILE A 629 -5.01 55.61 -36.19
C ILE A 629 -4.47 54.75 -35.04
N ALA A 630 -5.03 53.55 -34.81
CA ALA A 630 -4.55 52.64 -33.76
C ALA A 630 -3.10 52.21 -34.00
N SER A 631 -2.76 51.79 -35.23
CA SER A 631 -1.39 51.45 -35.62
C SER A 631 -0.42 52.62 -35.43
N LYS A 632 -0.83 53.85 -35.77
CA LYS A 632 -0.02 55.07 -35.54
C LYS A 632 0.11 55.44 -34.07
N VAL A 633 -0.91 55.17 -33.26
CA VAL A 633 -0.83 55.32 -31.81
C VAL A 633 0.20 54.35 -31.26
N ASP A 634 0.17 53.09 -31.66
CA ASP A 634 1.13 52.08 -31.20
C ASP A 634 2.57 52.41 -31.61
N GLU A 635 2.80 52.82 -32.86
CA GLU A 635 4.11 53.30 -33.35
C GLU A 635 4.66 54.47 -32.50
N LYS A 636 3.83 55.49 -32.22
CA LYS A 636 4.23 56.65 -31.40
C LYS A 636 4.34 56.32 -29.92
N LEU A 637 3.54 55.36 -29.42
CA LEU A 637 3.58 54.93 -28.03
C LEU A 637 4.92 54.24 -27.74
N GLN A 638 5.45 53.43 -28.66
CA GLN A 638 6.79 52.82 -28.55
C GLN A 638 7.91 53.87 -28.41
N GLU A 639 7.79 55.01 -29.08
CA GLU A 639 8.72 56.15 -28.95
C GLU A 639 8.58 56.89 -27.60
N TYR A 640 7.36 56.94 -27.05
CA TYR A 640 7.06 57.53 -25.74
C TYR A 640 7.50 56.64 -24.56
N ILE A 641 7.41 55.32 -24.72
CA ILE A 641 7.83 54.31 -23.74
C ILE A 641 9.33 54.47 -23.42
N THR A 642 10.16 54.71 -24.44
CA THR A 642 11.62 54.89 -24.29
C THR A 642 12.05 56.23 -23.67
N THR A 643 11.15 57.21 -23.53
CA THR A 643 11.52 58.58 -23.13
C THR A 643 10.79 59.15 -21.91
N SER A 644 9.63 58.61 -21.49
CA SER A 644 8.92 59.15 -20.31
C SER A 644 8.11 58.16 -19.47
N LEU A 645 7.62 57.05 -20.05
CA LEU A 645 6.74 56.12 -19.32
C LEU A 645 7.44 55.50 -18.11
N GLU A 646 8.68 55.04 -18.29
CA GLU A 646 9.47 54.43 -17.21
C GLU A 646 9.74 55.42 -16.07
N SER A 647 9.95 56.71 -16.37
CA SER A 647 10.16 57.74 -15.35
C SER A 647 8.91 58.00 -14.53
N ASP A 648 7.74 58.04 -15.19
CA ASP A 648 6.48 58.33 -14.52
C ASP A 648 5.93 57.12 -13.77
N LEU A 649 6.15 55.90 -14.29
CA LEU A 649 5.93 54.66 -13.55
C LEU A 649 6.80 54.64 -12.29
N ASN A 650 8.10 54.90 -12.42
CA ASN A 650 9.02 54.98 -11.28
C ASN A 650 8.57 56.01 -10.22
N LYS A 651 8.04 57.17 -10.62
CA LYS A 651 7.47 58.15 -9.66
C LYS A 651 6.20 57.60 -9.00
N ALA A 652 5.34 56.94 -9.76
CA ALA A 652 4.07 56.44 -9.27
C ALA A 652 4.27 55.30 -8.25
N ILE A 653 5.14 54.32 -8.54
CA ILE A 653 5.41 53.17 -7.67
C ILE A 653 6.22 53.52 -6.41
N ASN A 654 6.83 54.70 -6.38
CA ASN A 654 7.52 55.26 -5.21
C ASN A 654 6.67 56.32 -4.46
N SER A 655 5.40 56.48 -4.85
CA SER A 655 4.51 57.46 -4.23
C SER A 655 3.91 56.96 -2.91
N ALA A 656 3.53 57.89 -2.03
CA ALA A 656 2.81 57.57 -0.80
C ALA A 656 1.47 56.88 -1.07
N LYS A 657 0.82 57.18 -2.21
CA LYS A 657 -0.42 56.53 -2.64
C LYS A 657 -0.18 55.05 -2.94
N PHE A 658 0.83 54.74 -3.76
CA PHE A 658 1.16 53.36 -4.09
C PHE A 658 1.51 52.55 -2.83
N LYS A 659 2.28 53.15 -1.91
CA LYS A 659 2.60 52.49 -0.63
C LYS A 659 1.34 52.19 0.18
N LEU A 660 0.42 53.15 0.30
CA LEU A 660 -0.85 52.95 1.03
C LEU A 660 -1.68 51.82 0.41
N GLU A 661 -1.82 51.80 -0.92
CA GLU A 661 -2.56 50.74 -1.62
C GLU A 661 -1.91 49.36 -1.42
N LEU A 662 -0.57 49.29 -1.46
CA LEU A 662 0.17 48.06 -1.19
C LEU A 662 0.00 47.59 0.26
N ASP A 663 0.09 48.50 1.24
CA ASP A 663 -0.14 48.22 2.65
C ASP A 663 -1.59 47.71 2.89
N GLU A 664 -2.58 48.30 2.21
CA GLU A 664 -3.98 47.86 2.25
C GLU A 664 -4.19 46.48 1.61
N MET A 665 -3.55 46.22 0.46
CA MET A 665 -3.57 44.90 -0.20
C MET A 665 -2.98 43.82 0.72
N PHE A 666 -1.85 44.12 1.37
CA PHE A 666 -1.21 43.21 2.30
C PHE A 666 -2.10 42.98 3.54
N ALA A 667 -2.65 44.03 4.14
CA ALA A 667 -3.51 43.89 5.34
C ALA A 667 -4.76 43.03 5.10
N LYS A 668 -5.32 43.02 3.89
CA LYS A 668 -6.56 42.31 3.59
C LYS A 668 -6.38 40.80 3.40
N ASN A 669 -5.24 40.35 2.87
CA ASN A 669 -5.07 38.96 2.43
C ASN A 669 -3.78 38.27 2.93
N SER A 670 -2.92 38.96 3.69
CA SER A 670 -1.57 38.46 3.99
C SER A 670 -1.54 37.15 4.77
N ALA A 671 -2.39 36.94 5.78
CA ALA A 671 -2.28 35.77 6.66
C ALA A 671 -2.30 34.43 5.90
N ALA A 672 -3.27 34.23 5.01
CA ALA A 672 -3.38 32.99 4.24
C ALA A 672 -2.22 32.82 3.24
N PHE A 673 -1.82 33.90 2.55
CA PHE A 673 -0.68 33.84 1.62
C PHE A 673 0.65 33.60 2.31
N VAL A 674 0.83 34.19 3.50
CA VAL A 674 2.03 34.03 4.31
C VAL A 674 2.11 32.61 4.84
N ASN A 675 1.01 32.06 5.40
CA ASN A 675 0.98 30.67 5.85
C ASN A 675 1.28 29.70 4.70
N LYS A 676 0.68 29.90 3.53
CA LYS A 676 1.00 29.10 2.34
C LYS A 676 2.50 29.15 1.98
N LYS A 677 3.13 30.32 2.04
CA LYS A 677 4.56 30.48 1.77
C LYS A 677 5.44 29.83 2.83
N ILE A 678 5.00 29.82 4.09
CA ILE A 678 5.67 29.09 5.18
C ILE A 678 5.59 27.59 4.91
N ASP A 679 4.41 27.08 4.54
CA ASP A 679 4.20 25.66 4.24
C ASP A 679 5.05 25.18 3.07
N GLU A 680 5.14 25.99 2.00
CA GLU A 680 6.04 25.73 0.87
C GLU A 680 7.51 25.62 1.31
N LYS A 681 7.97 26.54 2.18
CA LYS A 681 9.35 26.55 2.72
C LYS A 681 9.63 25.39 3.67
N ILE A 682 8.65 24.98 4.47
CA ILE A 682 8.80 23.83 5.36
C ILE A 682 8.83 22.54 4.53
N ALA A 683 7.94 22.40 3.54
CA ALA A 683 7.92 21.24 2.65
C ALA A 683 9.24 21.08 1.88
N GLU A 684 9.89 22.18 1.47
CA GLU A 684 11.23 22.16 0.87
C GLU A 684 12.29 21.62 1.85
N GLN A 685 12.28 22.06 3.11
CA GLN A 685 13.20 21.56 4.13
C GLN A 685 12.96 20.07 4.45
N ILE A 686 11.69 19.65 4.49
CA ILE A 686 11.32 18.24 4.68
C ILE A 686 11.79 17.38 3.50
N PHE A 687 11.67 17.89 2.27
CA PHE A 687 12.22 17.23 1.08
C PHE A 687 13.75 17.10 1.19
N ASP A 688 14.47 18.16 1.54
CA ASP A 688 15.92 18.10 1.72
C ASP A 688 16.33 17.07 2.78
N ALA A 689 15.59 16.98 3.89
CA ALA A 689 15.81 15.96 4.91
C ALA A 689 15.51 14.54 4.41
N SER A 690 14.49 14.36 3.57
CA SER A 690 14.17 13.07 2.95
C SER A 690 15.28 12.61 2.00
N GLN A 691 15.95 13.53 1.31
CA GLN A 691 17.10 13.20 0.46
C GLN A 691 18.31 12.66 1.26
N LEU A 692 18.52 13.15 2.49
CA LEU A 692 19.56 12.59 3.38
C LEU A 692 19.23 11.15 3.78
N MET A 693 17.96 10.88 4.07
CA MET A 693 17.49 9.53 4.37
C MET A 693 17.64 8.59 3.16
N ILE A 694 17.32 9.07 1.94
CA ILE A 694 17.52 8.33 0.70
C ILE A 694 19.00 8.02 0.46
N ALA A 695 19.90 8.96 0.75
CA ALA A 695 21.35 8.73 0.66
C ALA A 695 21.82 7.65 1.64
N ASP A 696 21.26 7.59 2.86
CA ASP A 696 21.53 6.54 3.84
C ASP A 696 21.00 5.17 3.37
N PHE A 697 19.78 5.10 2.81
CA PHE A 697 19.29 3.87 2.18
C PHE A 697 20.27 3.35 1.13
N ASN A 698 20.69 4.23 0.22
CA ASN A 698 21.63 3.86 -0.84
C ASN A 698 22.95 3.36 -0.26
N THR A 699 23.49 4.03 0.77
CA THR A 699 24.77 3.67 1.39
C THR A 699 24.72 2.31 2.07
N GLU A 700 23.67 2.04 2.86
CA GLU A 700 23.52 0.76 3.56
C GLU A 700 23.29 -0.40 2.59
N ILE A 701 22.46 -0.20 1.55
CA ILE A 701 22.22 -1.21 0.52
C ILE A 701 23.48 -1.45 -0.31
N GLU A 702 24.18 -0.40 -0.75
CA GLU A 702 25.44 -0.54 -1.48
C GLU A 702 26.45 -1.36 -0.67
N THR A 703 26.55 -1.08 0.64
CA THR A 703 27.46 -1.78 1.54
C THR A 703 27.16 -3.27 1.61
N VAL A 704 25.89 -3.65 1.84
CA VAL A 704 25.53 -5.07 1.99
C VAL A 704 25.55 -5.83 0.67
N VAL A 705 25.19 -5.19 -0.46
CA VAL A 705 25.25 -5.80 -1.78
C VAL A 705 26.71 -6.05 -2.17
N ASN A 706 27.59 -5.07 -1.97
CA ASN A 706 29.00 -5.24 -2.27
C ASN A 706 29.65 -6.32 -1.39
N ALA A 707 29.31 -6.38 -0.10
CA ALA A 707 29.78 -7.45 0.78
C ALA A 707 29.29 -8.83 0.33
N PHE A 708 28.02 -8.96 -0.02
CA PHE A 708 27.45 -10.20 -0.57
C PHE A 708 28.15 -10.62 -1.86
N VAL A 709 28.37 -9.69 -2.78
CA VAL A 709 29.03 -9.96 -4.05
C VAL A 709 30.47 -10.43 -3.81
N ASP A 710 31.22 -9.69 -2.99
CA ASP A 710 32.60 -10.01 -2.64
C ASP A 710 32.77 -11.38 -2.00
N GLU A 711 31.83 -11.77 -1.15
CA GLU A 711 31.87 -13.06 -0.49
C GLU A 711 31.53 -14.23 -1.42
N ASN A 712 30.70 -14.02 -2.44
CA ASN A 712 30.04 -15.13 -3.13
C ASN A 712 30.39 -15.32 -4.60
N PHE A 713 30.90 -14.32 -5.33
CA PHE A 713 31.10 -14.46 -6.78
C PHE A 713 32.05 -15.62 -7.15
N GLU A 714 33.17 -15.77 -6.45
CA GLU A 714 34.12 -16.88 -6.69
C GLU A 714 33.52 -18.24 -6.28
N LYS A 715 32.78 -18.28 -5.16
CA LYS A 715 32.13 -19.51 -4.66
C LYS A 715 31.10 -20.04 -5.66
N LEU A 716 30.41 -19.13 -6.34
CA LEU A 716 29.43 -19.41 -7.39
C LEU A 716 30.06 -19.72 -8.77
N GLY A 717 31.40 -19.73 -8.87
CA GLY A 717 32.11 -20.01 -10.11
C GLY A 717 32.03 -18.90 -11.16
N LEU A 718 31.71 -17.67 -10.76
CA LEU A 718 31.60 -16.51 -11.63
C LEU A 718 32.97 -15.89 -11.90
N LYS A 719 33.16 -15.28 -13.08
CA LYS A 719 34.45 -14.74 -13.52
C LYS A 719 34.78 -13.38 -12.92
N SER A 720 33.76 -12.62 -12.51
CA SER A 720 33.92 -11.28 -11.95
C SER A 720 32.79 -10.92 -10.98
N ARG A 721 33.01 -9.87 -10.19
CA ARG A 721 31.98 -9.21 -9.39
C ARG A 721 30.80 -8.74 -10.25
N ASP A 722 31.10 -8.16 -11.41
CA ASP A 722 30.10 -7.62 -12.33
C ASP A 722 29.14 -8.70 -12.86
N GLU A 723 29.62 -9.94 -13.03
CA GLU A 723 28.77 -11.06 -13.42
C GLU A 723 27.74 -11.41 -12.34
N LEU A 724 28.11 -11.32 -11.05
CA LEU A 724 27.15 -11.50 -9.96
C LEU A 724 26.20 -10.29 -9.84
N LEU A 725 26.72 -9.07 -9.99
CA LEU A 725 25.89 -7.85 -10.01
C LEU A 725 24.87 -7.86 -11.17
N PHE A 726 25.24 -8.40 -12.33
CA PHE A 726 24.32 -8.65 -13.44
C PHE A 726 23.28 -9.73 -13.09
N LYS A 727 23.70 -10.83 -12.47
CA LYS A 727 22.79 -11.92 -12.06
C LYS A 727 21.75 -11.50 -11.03
N ILE A 728 22.09 -10.59 -10.12
CA ILE A 728 21.13 -10.04 -9.15
C ILE A 728 20.26 -8.90 -9.72
N GLY A 729 20.58 -8.43 -10.94
CA GLY A 729 19.83 -7.41 -11.68
C GLY A 729 20.35 -5.98 -11.58
N TYR A 730 21.41 -5.69 -10.80
CA TYR A 730 21.91 -4.32 -10.64
C TYR A 730 22.63 -3.78 -11.89
N LEU A 731 23.30 -4.65 -12.64
CA LEU A 731 23.93 -4.31 -13.92
C LEU A 731 23.15 -4.90 -15.10
N LYS A 732 23.32 -4.29 -16.28
CA LYS A 732 22.85 -4.80 -17.58
C LYS A 732 24.01 -4.90 -18.59
N PRO A 733 23.88 -5.69 -19.68
CA PRO A 733 24.89 -5.74 -20.73
C PRO A 733 25.00 -4.38 -21.43
N ALA A 734 26.21 -3.86 -21.61
CA ALA A 734 26.43 -2.54 -22.20
C ALA A 734 25.87 -2.46 -23.63
N GLY A 735 25.07 -1.42 -23.91
CA GLY A 735 24.47 -1.21 -25.24
C GLY A 735 23.23 -2.05 -25.53
N SER A 736 22.61 -2.66 -24.50
CA SER A 736 21.22 -3.12 -24.61
C SER A 736 20.29 -1.89 -24.58
N GLU A 737 19.47 -1.70 -25.62
CA GLU A 737 18.40 -0.70 -25.61
C GLU A 737 17.34 -1.14 -24.58
N ASP A 738 16.81 -0.19 -23.81
CA ASP A 738 15.79 -0.40 -22.78
C ASP A 738 14.46 -0.82 -23.42
N ASP A 739 14.33 -2.10 -23.77
CA ASP A 739 13.03 -2.71 -23.94
C ASP A 739 12.46 -2.94 -22.53
N GLU A 740 11.34 -2.30 -22.22
CA GLU A 740 10.52 -2.59 -21.05
C GLU A 740 10.28 -4.11 -20.96
N VAL A 741 11.05 -4.81 -20.13
CA VAL A 741 10.85 -6.24 -19.89
C VAL A 741 9.68 -6.36 -18.91
N SER A 742 8.48 -6.46 -19.49
CA SER A 742 7.34 -7.08 -18.83
C SER A 742 7.79 -8.42 -18.26
N GLY A 743 7.69 -8.57 -16.94
CA GLY A 743 8.05 -9.79 -16.25
C GLY A 743 7.25 -10.97 -16.78
N ASP A 744 7.95 -11.93 -17.39
CA ASP A 744 7.45 -13.28 -17.52
C ASP A 744 8.55 -14.27 -17.12
N GLU A 745 8.14 -15.18 -16.25
CA GLU A 745 8.79 -16.41 -15.79
C GLU A 745 10.25 -16.36 -15.31
N SER A 746 10.41 -16.39 -13.97
CA SER A 746 11.53 -17.10 -13.34
C SER A 746 11.32 -18.62 -13.53
N GLU A 747 11.39 -19.11 -14.76
CA GLU A 747 11.77 -20.49 -14.98
C GLU A 747 13.29 -20.57 -14.90
N THR A 748 13.76 -21.56 -14.15
CA THR A 748 15.16 -22.00 -14.11
C THR A 748 15.82 -21.86 -15.47
N VAL A 749 16.75 -20.91 -15.61
CA VAL A 749 17.67 -20.89 -16.75
C VAL A 749 18.51 -22.14 -16.64
N SER A 750 18.04 -23.19 -17.29
CA SER A 750 18.76 -24.43 -17.51
C SER A 750 20.08 -24.10 -18.19
N GLU A 751 21.14 -24.69 -17.63
CA GLU A 751 22.44 -24.87 -18.27
C GLU A 751 22.29 -25.17 -19.77
N GLU A 752 22.84 -24.28 -20.61
CA GLU A 752 23.65 -24.57 -21.80
C GLU A 752 23.67 -23.32 -22.69
N VAL A 753 24.59 -22.40 -22.40
CA VAL A 753 25.21 -21.60 -23.47
C VAL A 753 26.54 -22.28 -23.78
N THR A 754 26.49 -23.35 -24.57
CA THR A 754 27.62 -23.74 -25.38
C THR A 754 27.61 -22.86 -26.62
N ASP A 755 28.48 -21.84 -26.69
CA ASP A 755 28.98 -21.43 -27.99
C ASP A 755 30.44 -20.98 -27.92
N GLU A 756 31.29 -21.77 -28.57
CA GLU A 756 32.63 -21.39 -28.97
C GLU A 756 32.52 -20.35 -30.10
N SER A 757 32.46 -19.05 -29.80
CA SER A 757 32.97 -18.05 -30.74
C SER A 757 33.31 -16.71 -30.08
N THR A 758 34.54 -16.26 -30.35
CA THR A 758 35.13 -14.92 -30.13
C THR A 758 35.08 -14.37 -28.70
N GLY A 759 36.26 -14.35 -28.06
CA GLY A 759 36.48 -13.75 -26.74
C GLY A 759 36.41 -12.23 -26.75
N ASP A 760 35.22 -11.69 -26.95
CA ASP A 760 34.88 -10.34 -26.55
C ASP A 760 34.38 -10.40 -25.10
N GLU A 761 35.07 -9.67 -24.23
CA GLU A 761 34.75 -9.52 -22.81
C GLU A 761 33.39 -8.82 -22.72
N VAL A 762 32.36 -9.49 -22.17
CA VAL A 762 31.05 -8.86 -21.95
C VAL A 762 31.27 -7.69 -21.00
N THR A 763 30.96 -6.48 -21.48
CA THR A 763 31.02 -5.26 -20.67
C THR A 763 29.63 -4.98 -20.09
N TYR A 764 29.60 -4.53 -18.84
CA TYR A 764 28.37 -4.26 -18.11
C TYR A 764 28.26 -2.75 -17.82
N GLU A 765 27.03 -2.24 -17.74
CA GLU A 765 26.72 -0.89 -17.29
C GLU A 765 25.62 -0.91 -16.22
N GLN A 766 25.49 0.18 -15.46
CA GLN A 766 24.48 0.28 -14.41
C GLN A 766 23.08 0.28 -15.02
N ALA A 767 22.18 -0.56 -14.49
CA ALA A 767 20.78 -0.58 -14.89
C ALA A 767 19.96 0.48 -14.12
N PHE A 768 20.46 0.93 -12.97
CA PHE A 768 19.79 1.84 -12.06
C PHE A 768 20.71 2.99 -11.63
N ASP A 769 20.13 4.15 -11.35
CA ASP A 769 20.86 5.34 -10.88
C ASP A 769 21.45 5.16 -9.46
N SER A 770 20.95 4.19 -8.69
CA SER A 770 21.40 3.91 -7.33
C SER A 770 21.07 2.48 -6.90
N TYR A 771 21.73 1.98 -5.86
CA TYR A 771 21.41 0.68 -5.25
C TYR A 771 20.02 0.69 -4.59
N PHE A 772 19.61 1.84 -4.06
CA PHE A 772 18.27 1.98 -3.49
C PHE A 772 17.18 1.89 -4.57
N ALA A 773 17.36 2.55 -5.72
CA ALA A 773 16.43 2.44 -6.86
C ALA A 773 16.33 1.00 -7.38
N PHE A 774 17.47 0.29 -7.48
CA PHE A 774 17.51 -1.14 -7.80
C PHE A 774 16.64 -1.99 -6.85
N VAL A 775 16.76 -1.77 -5.55
CA VAL A 775 15.98 -2.52 -4.57
C VAL A 775 14.49 -2.18 -4.64
N LEU A 776 14.12 -0.90 -4.79
CA LEU A 776 12.72 -0.51 -4.92
C LEU A 776 12.09 -1.12 -6.17
N ASP A 777 12.78 -1.08 -7.30
CA ASP A 777 12.33 -1.73 -8.55
C ASP A 777 12.15 -3.24 -8.36
N LYS A 778 13.08 -3.89 -7.63
CA LYS A 778 12.96 -5.32 -7.32
C LYS A 778 11.73 -5.63 -6.47
N ILE A 779 11.45 -4.81 -5.46
CA ILE A 779 10.26 -4.95 -4.60
C ILE A 779 8.99 -4.74 -5.43
N GLU A 780 8.93 -3.67 -6.22
CA GLU A 780 7.80 -3.37 -7.10
C GLU A 780 7.57 -4.48 -8.12
N SER A 781 8.61 -4.95 -8.80
CA SER A 781 8.55 -6.04 -9.76
C SER A 781 8.01 -7.33 -9.15
N GLN A 782 8.42 -7.68 -7.93
CA GLN A 782 7.85 -8.84 -7.23
C GLN A 782 6.39 -8.60 -6.81
N TYR A 783 6.06 -7.40 -6.36
CA TYR A 783 4.69 -7.03 -5.99
C TYR A 783 3.74 -7.15 -7.19
N LEU A 784 4.10 -6.59 -8.34
CA LEU A 784 3.30 -6.59 -9.55
C LEU A 784 3.13 -7.98 -10.18
N LYS A 785 4.04 -8.93 -9.90
CA LYS A 785 3.85 -10.36 -10.26
C LYS A 785 2.73 -11.02 -9.45
N VAL A 786 2.52 -10.58 -8.21
CA VAL A 786 1.43 -11.06 -7.34
C VAL A 786 0.14 -10.28 -7.62
N TYR A 787 0.26 -8.97 -7.80
CA TYR A 787 -0.81 -8.00 -7.98
C TYR A 787 -0.65 -7.24 -9.30
N PRO A 788 -0.90 -7.88 -10.45
CA PRO A 788 -0.78 -7.20 -11.74
C PRO A 788 -1.78 -6.05 -11.82
N LEU A 789 -1.33 -4.90 -12.33
CA LEU A 789 -2.20 -3.75 -12.54
C LEU A 789 -3.35 -4.11 -13.49
N PRO A 790 -4.55 -3.54 -13.30
CA PRO A 790 -5.64 -3.70 -14.24
C PRO A 790 -5.17 -3.25 -15.62
N THR A 791 -5.24 -4.11 -16.63
CA THR A 791 -4.94 -3.70 -17.99
C THR A 791 -5.93 -2.61 -18.40
N ALA A 792 -5.41 -1.49 -18.93
CA ALA A 792 -6.22 -0.40 -19.45
C ALA A 792 -7.07 -0.92 -20.62
N GLY A 793 -8.26 -1.45 -20.33
CA GLY A 793 -9.13 -2.10 -21.31
C GLY A 793 -10.12 -3.15 -20.78
N ALA A 794 -10.19 -3.44 -19.48
CA ALA A 794 -11.20 -4.33 -18.90
C ALA A 794 -12.47 -3.60 -18.42
#